data_AF-A0A086ZMH9-F1
#
_entry.id   AF-A0A086ZMH9-F1
#
_cell.length_a   1.000
_cell.length_b   1.000
_cell.length_c   1.000
_cell.angle_alpha   90.00
_cell.angle_beta   90.00
_cell.angle_gamma   90.00
#
_symmetry.space_group_name_H-M   'P 1'
#
loop_
_entity.id
_entity.type
_entity.pdbx_description
1 polymer ?
#
loop_
_entity_poly.entity_id
_entity_poly.type
_entity_poly.pdbx_seq_one_letter_code
_entity_poly.pdbx_strand_id
1 'polypeptide(L)'
;MRASRSRGISRFDMLSTKIVAMVASVASLAAFAGVGTYTATSANAASTVTSTASTTSSGTRDSYADTVGNATFEAARQKYGLAKDMKDGATLHAFEWSFKTIEENIPDIAKAGYTSIQTEPIVKIKDNRKLGTGNWYLNWYYVYQPTDMAIGNYVVGSEAEFKSMCKKAHEYGLRVIVDSVSNHFTSDFDVIADKWRNKNYFHEDKQISDYNNREDCTQHKLSGLWDLNTQDDTVTQGMADLLKQTVADGADGFRYDAAKHIELPDEVFGKQSNYWNTILKNGAQYQYGEVLEDANVREADYANLFWNSSVAGGGITDSSYGHEVRNGVQHGNLSASHFTQHNKVSEDKTVNWVESHDNFANGEANIPQELSDEWIKYGWAGVTAQKNGMSLFFDRPYKDGGTYGTGGKGTYGNGSGPFTENSKLGDAGSDLWKDPEVVAVNHFRNSMIGENSNVSNCGDDLCLMVERYAGSSAQDGVVVANANGSVKNLAGTSTKLANGTYTDEVTGSTITVSGGTITSGSVNAKAIAAFSNKTRSEKISTAEAYPNKGTIPGTSKKITLRAYQATNTTYTTSDGQSGSYSDGDVIKIGANAKKGDVLTVTVKGTGADGQAITHTYSYTKQGDPTYDPSDGTQSPCDKYCVAYMQKNGYNPDTYIDSEETDYEGGSGVDATGVSISGDGVSNGKVSRDISSGDTSLMLKATVTPSDASQRVTWSSSDDSVAAVSSEGKVSLKKAGTATITATTSNGKTATVTITVTGEAPKATNVVYAAKPSNWSKIYAYVYVDGSTNNAKWPGVEMTAISGTDTCGQSGYYYDVPDNLASNAKVIFNDGGSQQVPGANQAGISYNGGTVRWSGSGTTLDAVTCQSVDVPVSSVAISGSGVSNGALSLVKGKSAQLSATVSPSNATSRTVTWSSSDASVASVTGTGNVTAVKAGMATVTATAGGKSASITVTVTDSQTTVPVTSVAISGSGVSGGKLSLEKGKSVQLSASVSPSDATNKTVTWSSSDASVAAVTGTGYVVAVKAGTATVTASAGGKSSSVKVAVTDQQTDVAVSSVVVSGSGVSGGALSLVKGKSVQLSAAVNPSNATSRTVTWSSSDASVASVTGTG
;
A
#
# COMPACT_ATOMS: atom_id res chain seq x y z
N MET A 1 -72.04 37.48 17.67
CA MET A 1 -73.21 37.97 16.88
C MET A 1 -73.46 37.02 15.70
N ARG A 2 -74.36 37.37 14.76
CA ARG A 2 -74.84 36.52 13.65
C ARG A 2 -73.76 36.15 12.61
N ALA A 3 -73.90 35.16 11.71
CA ALA A 3 -74.61 33.85 11.74
C ALA A 3 -74.50 33.11 10.37
N SER A 4 -74.36 31.77 10.39
CA SER A 4 -75.01 30.80 9.44
C SER A 4 -74.62 30.80 7.93
N ARG A 5 -74.93 29.78 7.08
CA ARG A 5 -75.16 28.31 7.18
C ARG A 5 -75.30 27.70 5.77
N SER A 6 -74.98 26.40 5.60
CA SER A 6 -75.49 25.47 4.54
C SER A 6 -75.05 25.78 3.09
N ARG A 7 -75.09 24.86 2.11
CA ARG A 7 -75.79 23.55 1.94
C ARG A 7 -74.80 22.47 1.44
N GLY A 8 -75.10 21.17 1.42
CA GLY A 8 -76.33 20.44 1.76
C GLY A 8 -76.06 18.93 1.95
N ILE A 9 -77.10 18.12 2.19
CA ILE A 9 -77.00 16.69 2.57
C ILE A 9 -77.74 15.80 1.56
N SER A 10 -77.16 14.66 1.22
CA SER A 10 -77.90 13.42 0.90
C SER A 10 -77.19 12.21 1.52
N ARG A 11 -77.95 11.24 2.02
CA ARG A 11 -77.46 10.03 2.70
C ARG A 11 -77.98 8.77 1.99
N PHE A 12 -77.16 7.72 2.02
CA PHE A 12 -77.52 6.28 2.08
C PHE A 12 -78.63 5.71 1.18
N ASP A 13 -78.21 4.77 0.34
CA ASP A 13 -78.73 3.39 0.33
C ASP A 13 -77.50 2.43 0.37
N MET A 14 -77.53 1.20 0.86
CA MET A 14 -78.61 0.41 1.48
C MET A 14 -78.07 -0.44 2.67
N LEU A 15 -78.89 -1.29 3.31
CA LEU A 15 -78.64 -1.85 4.66
C LEU A 15 -78.09 -3.30 4.72
N SER A 16 -77.55 -3.67 5.90
CA SER A 16 -76.90 -4.98 6.19
C SER A 16 -77.81 -6.02 6.87
N THR A 17 -77.48 -7.31 6.75
CA THR A 17 -78.00 -8.41 7.63
C THR A 17 -76.98 -9.58 7.68
N LYS A 18 -76.84 -10.42 8.73
CA LYS A 18 -76.52 -10.23 10.17
C LYS A 18 -76.24 -11.61 10.84
N ILE A 19 -75.65 -11.64 12.06
CA ILE A 19 -75.78 -12.73 13.10
C ILE A 19 -75.06 -14.08 12.76
N VAL A 20 -74.44 -14.93 13.61
CA VAL A 20 -73.94 -15.02 15.02
C VAL A 20 -72.96 -16.25 15.03
N ALA A 21 -71.87 -16.40 15.81
CA ALA A 21 -71.83 -16.57 17.28
C ALA A 21 -70.49 -16.23 17.99
N MET A 22 -70.03 -17.10 18.91
CA MET A 22 -69.76 -16.69 20.29
C MET A 22 -68.84 -17.65 21.08
N VAL A 23 -68.31 -17.17 22.22
CA VAL A 23 -67.29 -17.76 23.13
C VAL A 23 -67.41 -19.25 23.50
N ALA A 24 -66.28 -19.96 23.38
CA ALA A 24 -65.95 -21.21 24.09
C ALA A 24 -64.48 -21.18 24.56
N SER A 25 -64.03 -22.16 25.35
CA SER A 25 -62.90 -21.94 26.29
C SER A 25 -62.22 -23.20 26.87
N VAL A 26 -61.08 -22.98 27.55
CA VAL A 26 -60.35 -23.87 28.50
C VAL A 26 -59.22 -24.77 27.93
N ALA A 27 -58.07 -24.64 28.59
CA ALA A 27 -56.76 -25.29 28.47
C ALA A 27 -56.67 -26.84 28.52
N SER A 28 -55.49 -27.42 28.21
CA SER A 28 -54.65 -28.15 29.20
C SER A 28 -53.42 -28.92 28.64
N LEU A 29 -52.32 -28.83 29.40
CA LEU A 29 -51.23 -29.79 29.66
C LEU A 29 -50.94 -31.04 28.74
N ALA A 30 -49.70 -31.05 28.23
CA ALA A 30 -48.61 -32.00 28.58
C ALA A 30 -48.52 -33.46 28.04
N ALA A 31 -47.26 -33.95 28.14
CA ALA A 31 -46.81 -35.34 28.33
C ALA A 31 -46.52 -36.29 27.13
N PHE A 32 -45.25 -36.22 26.68
CA PHE A 32 -44.27 -37.34 26.66
C PHE A 32 -44.32 -38.52 25.65
N ALA A 33 -43.11 -39.03 25.38
CA ALA A 33 -42.76 -40.44 25.11
C ALA A 33 -43.08 -41.12 23.75
N GLY A 34 -42.56 -40.56 22.65
CA GLY A 34 -41.47 -41.17 21.85
C GLY A 34 -41.53 -42.62 21.33
N VAL A 35 -40.34 -43.20 21.11
CA VAL A 35 -40.01 -44.53 20.53
C VAL A 35 -40.31 -44.70 19.02
N GLY A 36 -39.39 -45.35 18.29
CA GLY A 36 -39.73 -46.12 17.08
C GLY A 36 -39.12 -45.68 15.76
N THR A 37 -37.91 -46.18 15.46
CA THR A 37 -37.42 -46.31 14.08
C THR A 37 -38.36 -47.16 13.22
N TYR A 38 -38.46 -46.91 11.90
CA TYR A 38 -37.95 -47.83 10.87
C TYR A 38 -37.98 -47.22 9.46
N THR A 39 -37.34 -47.89 8.51
CA THR A 39 -37.00 -47.43 7.15
C THR A 39 -38.04 -47.82 6.10
N ALA A 40 -38.16 -47.04 5.00
CA ALA A 40 -37.90 -47.52 3.62
C ALA A 40 -38.30 -46.52 2.49
N THR A 41 -37.34 -46.31 1.58
CA THR A 41 -37.44 -45.98 0.13
C THR A 41 -38.81 -46.10 -0.58
N SER A 42 -39.20 -45.23 -1.53
CA SER A 42 -38.57 -45.14 -2.87
C SER A 42 -39.29 -44.17 -3.84
N ALA A 43 -38.58 -43.81 -4.93
CA ALA A 43 -39.07 -43.42 -6.28
C ALA A 43 -40.10 -42.27 -6.45
N ASN A 44 -39.60 -41.12 -6.93
CA ASN A 44 -40.36 -40.17 -7.76
C ASN A 44 -39.93 -40.29 -9.23
N ALA A 45 -40.87 -40.13 -10.16
CA ALA A 45 -40.59 -39.91 -11.58
C ALA A 45 -41.17 -38.55 -12.00
N ALA A 46 -40.37 -37.70 -12.65
CA ALA A 46 -40.76 -36.35 -13.01
C ALA A 46 -40.88 -36.18 -14.53
N SER A 47 -42.05 -35.77 -15.00
CA SER A 47 -42.27 -35.32 -16.39
C SER A 47 -41.89 -33.86 -16.54
N THR A 48 -41.13 -33.51 -17.56
CA THR A 48 -40.67 -32.13 -17.82
C THR A 48 -41.77 -31.25 -18.39
N VAL A 49 -41.87 -30.03 -17.87
CA VAL A 49 -42.57 -28.90 -18.51
C VAL A 49 -41.57 -27.77 -18.68
N THR A 50 -41.38 -27.30 -19.91
CA THR A 50 -40.43 -26.25 -20.25
C THR A 50 -41.03 -24.86 -20.00
N SER A 51 -40.48 -24.11 -19.05
CA SER A 51 -40.71 -22.67 -18.91
C SER A 51 -39.71 -21.88 -19.77
N THR A 52 -40.20 -20.97 -20.60
CA THR A 52 -39.35 -20.03 -21.34
C THR A 52 -38.80 -18.96 -20.41
N ALA A 53 -37.48 -18.83 -20.30
CA ALA A 53 -36.85 -17.81 -19.48
C ALA A 53 -37.08 -16.41 -20.08
N SER A 54 -37.84 -15.57 -19.38
CA SER A 54 -37.88 -14.13 -19.62
C SER A 54 -36.61 -13.47 -19.07
N THR A 55 -35.97 -12.59 -19.83
CA THR A 55 -34.88 -11.74 -19.34
C THR A 55 -35.39 -10.72 -18.33
N THR A 56 -35.39 -11.08 -17.05
CA THR A 56 -35.57 -10.14 -15.94
C THR A 56 -34.30 -9.30 -15.79
N SER A 57 -34.45 -7.98 -15.70
CA SER A 57 -33.38 -7.08 -15.27
C SER A 57 -32.85 -7.52 -13.91
N SER A 58 -31.53 -7.49 -13.71
CA SER A 58 -30.97 -7.60 -12.35
C SER A 58 -31.54 -6.47 -11.51
N GLY A 59 -32.22 -6.81 -10.41
CA GLY A 59 -32.39 -5.85 -9.33
C GLY A 59 -31.02 -5.52 -8.75
N THR A 60 -30.88 -4.34 -8.14
CA THR A 60 -29.76 -4.07 -7.23
C THR A 60 -29.79 -5.10 -6.11
N ARG A 61 -28.64 -5.66 -5.71
CA ARG A 61 -28.57 -6.49 -4.51
C ARG A 61 -28.95 -5.61 -3.31
N ASP A 62 -29.83 -6.13 -2.46
CA ASP A 62 -30.14 -5.54 -1.17
C ASP A 62 -29.47 -6.43 -0.11
N SER A 63 -28.55 -5.85 0.67
CA SER A 63 -27.79 -6.58 1.68
C SER A 63 -28.67 -7.13 2.82
N TYR A 64 -29.92 -6.64 2.97
CA TYR A 64 -30.93 -7.27 3.84
C TYR A 64 -31.22 -8.73 3.46
N ALA A 65 -31.20 -9.08 2.16
CA ALA A 65 -31.59 -10.40 1.68
C ALA A 65 -30.68 -11.53 2.20
N ASP A 66 -29.41 -11.20 2.48
CA ASP A 66 -28.42 -12.14 2.99
C ASP A 66 -28.32 -12.12 4.53
N THR A 67 -28.92 -11.12 5.18
CA THR A 67 -28.74 -10.83 6.61
C THR A 67 -30.06 -10.82 7.40
N VAL A 68 -30.68 -9.66 7.64
CA VAL A 68 -31.90 -9.54 8.47
C VAL A 68 -33.10 -10.15 7.75
N GLY A 69 -33.52 -11.32 8.23
CA GLY A 69 -34.56 -12.14 7.59
C GLY A 69 -34.01 -13.39 6.91
N ASN A 70 -32.69 -13.49 6.69
CA ASN A 70 -32.04 -14.74 6.34
C ASN A 70 -31.95 -15.62 7.62
N ALA A 71 -32.62 -16.78 7.60
CA ALA A 71 -32.73 -17.64 8.77
C ALA A 71 -31.39 -18.19 9.29
N THR A 72 -30.40 -18.38 8.41
CA THR A 72 -29.07 -18.86 8.80
C THR A 72 -28.28 -17.75 9.48
N PHE A 73 -28.28 -16.55 8.89
CA PHE A 73 -27.67 -15.36 9.48
C PHE A 73 -28.28 -15.03 10.84
N GLU A 74 -29.62 -14.99 10.93
CA GLU A 74 -30.35 -14.73 12.18
C GLU A 74 -30.02 -15.75 13.27
N ALA A 75 -29.92 -17.04 12.93
CA ALA A 75 -29.52 -18.07 13.89
C ALA A 75 -28.07 -17.89 14.38
N ALA A 76 -27.14 -17.52 13.49
CA ALA A 76 -25.75 -17.26 13.86
C ALA A 76 -25.61 -15.99 14.72
N ARG A 77 -26.26 -14.90 14.31
CA ARG A 77 -26.35 -13.63 15.04
C ARG A 77 -26.89 -13.83 16.45
N GLN A 78 -27.96 -14.62 16.60
CA GLN A 78 -28.56 -14.94 17.89
C GLN A 78 -27.68 -15.87 18.75
N LYS A 79 -27.00 -16.86 18.14
CA LYS A 79 -26.02 -17.71 18.84
C LYS A 79 -24.90 -16.89 19.48
N TYR A 80 -24.40 -15.88 18.77
CA TYR A 80 -23.31 -15.01 19.24
C TYR A 80 -23.77 -13.77 20.02
N GLY A 81 -25.07 -13.60 20.27
CA GLY A 81 -25.60 -12.47 21.04
C GLY A 81 -25.42 -11.10 20.35
N LEU A 82 -25.33 -11.07 19.02
CA LEU A 82 -25.03 -9.85 18.25
C LEU A 82 -26.30 -9.01 18.03
N ALA A 83 -26.17 -7.68 17.94
CA ALA A 83 -27.31 -6.79 17.78
C ALA A 83 -28.05 -7.03 16.44
N LYS A 84 -29.38 -6.87 16.45
CA LYS A 84 -30.19 -7.08 15.25
C LYS A 84 -29.84 -6.06 14.17
N ASP A 85 -29.82 -4.78 14.53
CA ASP A 85 -29.63 -3.66 13.62
C ASP A 85 -28.30 -2.97 13.96
N MET A 86 -27.52 -2.59 12.95
CA MET A 86 -26.09 -2.24 13.11
C MET A 86 -25.85 -1.08 14.08
N LYS A 87 -26.74 -0.07 14.07
CA LYS A 87 -26.67 1.09 14.98
C LYS A 87 -26.69 0.73 16.47
N ASP A 88 -27.30 -0.39 16.84
CA ASP A 88 -27.46 -0.80 18.24
C ASP A 88 -26.30 -1.68 18.73
N GLY A 89 -25.45 -2.16 17.82
CA GLY A 89 -24.28 -2.98 18.13
C GLY A 89 -23.00 -2.17 18.34
N ALA A 90 -21.96 -2.87 18.79
CA ALA A 90 -20.58 -2.41 18.67
C ALA A 90 -19.99 -2.84 17.32
N THR A 91 -19.12 -2.02 16.74
CA THR A 91 -18.40 -2.27 15.49
C THR A 91 -16.90 -2.30 15.73
N LEU A 92 -16.20 -3.31 15.21
CA LEU A 92 -14.75 -3.37 15.22
C LEU A 92 -14.21 -2.65 13.99
N HIS A 93 -13.46 -1.56 14.17
CA HIS A 93 -12.65 -0.98 13.10
C HIS A 93 -11.35 -1.77 13.02
N ALA A 94 -11.29 -2.67 12.03
CA ALA A 94 -10.16 -3.55 11.77
C ALA A 94 -9.08 -2.79 10.96
N PHE A 95 -8.52 -1.76 11.58
CA PHE A 95 -7.66 -0.76 10.93
C PHE A 95 -6.43 -1.39 10.30
N GLU A 96 -6.32 -1.24 8.97
CA GLU A 96 -5.28 -1.82 8.10
C GLU A 96 -5.22 -3.36 8.09
N TRP A 97 -6.22 -4.08 8.65
CA TRP A 97 -6.26 -5.54 8.60
C TRP A 97 -6.54 -6.04 7.17
N SER A 98 -5.87 -7.11 6.74
CA SER A 98 -6.20 -7.74 5.47
C SER A 98 -7.55 -8.47 5.50
N PHE A 99 -8.24 -8.59 4.36
CA PHE A 99 -9.47 -9.39 4.25
C PHE A 99 -9.28 -10.82 4.75
N LYS A 100 -8.07 -11.38 4.60
CA LYS A 100 -7.72 -12.71 5.10
C LYS A 100 -7.61 -12.74 6.63
N THR A 101 -7.00 -11.72 7.20
CA THR A 101 -6.89 -11.50 8.65
C THR A 101 -8.25 -11.36 9.31
N ILE A 102 -9.15 -10.61 8.67
CA ILE A 102 -10.55 -10.52 9.08
C ILE A 102 -11.23 -11.89 8.92
N GLU A 103 -11.10 -12.56 7.76
CA GLU A 103 -11.73 -13.88 7.49
C GLU A 103 -11.37 -14.94 8.54
N GLU A 104 -10.11 -14.97 8.98
CA GLU A 104 -9.60 -15.93 9.96
C GLU A 104 -10.03 -15.61 11.40
N ASN A 105 -10.16 -14.32 11.75
CA ASN A 105 -10.55 -13.86 13.08
C ASN A 105 -12.08 -13.77 13.28
N ILE A 106 -12.89 -13.76 12.22
CA ILE A 106 -14.37 -13.71 12.27
C ILE A 106 -15.02 -14.60 13.35
N PRO A 107 -14.58 -15.86 13.57
CA PRO A 107 -15.14 -16.69 14.64
C PRO A 107 -14.98 -16.10 16.04
N ASP A 108 -13.88 -15.39 16.30
CA ASP A 108 -13.58 -14.75 17.57
C ASP A 108 -14.09 -13.30 17.63
N ILE A 109 -14.18 -12.59 16.51
CA ILE A 109 -14.88 -11.28 16.40
C ILE A 109 -16.37 -11.45 16.76
N ALA A 110 -17.00 -12.52 16.28
CA ALA A 110 -18.39 -12.86 16.65
C ALA A 110 -18.51 -13.23 18.13
N LYS A 111 -17.58 -14.04 18.69
CA LYS A 111 -17.52 -14.27 20.14
C LYS A 111 -17.28 -12.98 20.92
N ALA A 112 -16.57 -12.01 20.38
CA ALA A 112 -16.24 -10.73 21.02
C ALA A 112 -17.42 -9.74 21.09
N GLY A 113 -18.58 -10.10 20.54
CA GLY A 113 -19.82 -9.30 20.66
C GLY A 113 -19.92 -8.15 19.65
N TYR A 114 -18.98 -8.00 18.72
CA TYR A 114 -19.12 -7.05 17.63
C TYR A 114 -20.24 -7.49 16.69
N THR A 115 -21.11 -6.55 16.31
CA THR A 115 -22.19 -6.79 15.34
C THR A 115 -21.73 -6.52 13.90
N SER A 116 -20.65 -5.76 13.75
CA SER A 116 -20.10 -5.38 12.44
C SER A 116 -18.58 -5.19 12.51
N ILE A 117 -17.95 -5.29 11.35
CA ILE A 117 -16.54 -5.00 11.11
C ILE A 117 -16.49 -3.84 10.11
N GLN A 118 -15.64 -2.84 10.36
CA GLN A 118 -15.27 -1.84 9.37
C GLN A 118 -13.89 -2.16 8.79
N THR A 119 -13.81 -2.21 7.46
CA THR A 119 -12.54 -2.35 6.71
C THR A 119 -12.01 -0.99 6.27
N GLU A 120 -10.71 -0.91 6.02
CA GLU A 120 -10.11 0.20 5.25
C GLU A 120 -10.66 0.33 3.82
N PRO A 121 -10.36 1.44 3.13
CA PRO A 121 -10.69 1.63 1.72
C PRO A 121 -10.27 0.46 0.82
N ILE A 122 -11.26 -0.19 0.21
CA ILE A 122 -11.05 -1.44 -0.55
C ILE A 122 -10.66 -1.24 -2.02
N VAL A 123 -10.61 -0.01 -2.52
CA VAL A 123 -10.31 0.31 -3.92
C VAL A 123 -8.82 0.24 -4.23
N LYS A 124 -8.45 0.26 -5.51
CA LYS A 124 -7.05 0.43 -5.94
C LYS A 124 -6.52 1.80 -5.51
N ILE A 125 -5.38 1.77 -4.87
CA ILE A 125 -4.70 2.94 -4.31
C ILE A 125 -3.37 3.22 -5.00
N LYS A 126 -2.67 4.26 -4.55
CA LYS A 126 -1.27 4.52 -4.92
C LYS A 126 -0.36 3.50 -4.25
N ASP A 127 0.24 2.59 -5.03
CA ASP A 127 1.24 1.64 -4.54
C ASP A 127 2.53 2.36 -4.15
N ASN A 128 2.98 2.17 -2.90
CA ASN A 128 4.31 2.59 -2.45
C ASN A 128 5.07 1.52 -1.65
N ARG A 129 4.75 0.23 -1.84
CA ARG A 129 5.35 -0.92 -1.12
C ARG A 129 6.88 -0.94 -1.10
N LYS A 130 7.55 -0.32 -2.07
CA LYS A 130 9.02 -0.16 -2.09
C LYS A 130 9.58 0.61 -0.89
N LEU A 131 8.78 1.42 -0.18
CA LEU A 131 9.17 2.03 1.11
C LEU A 131 9.17 1.04 2.30
N GLY A 132 8.99 -0.25 2.03
CA GLY A 132 8.93 -1.32 3.01
C GLY A 132 7.51 -1.85 3.10
N THR A 133 7.32 -3.11 2.72
CA THR A 133 6.03 -3.80 2.61
C THR A 133 5.35 -3.89 3.98
N GLY A 134 4.46 -2.94 4.24
CA GLY A 134 3.64 -2.87 5.45
C GLY A 134 4.26 -2.09 6.62
N ASN A 135 5.31 -1.29 6.43
CA ASN A 135 5.75 -0.35 7.46
C ASN A 135 4.67 0.71 7.72
N TRP A 136 4.13 0.76 8.95
CA TRP A 136 3.00 1.62 9.31
C TRP A 136 3.29 3.10 9.07
N TYR A 137 4.42 3.61 9.61
CA TYR A 137 4.77 5.03 9.53
C TYR A 137 4.79 5.55 8.08
N LEU A 138 5.34 4.75 7.17
CA LEU A 138 5.58 5.19 5.79
C LEU A 138 4.36 5.03 4.89
N ASN A 139 3.37 4.20 5.25
CA ASN A 139 2.41 3.69 4.27
C ASN A 139 0.92 3.72 4.63
N TRP A 140 0.49 3.89 5.88
CA TRP A 140 -0.94 3.72 6.27
C TRP A 140 -1.87 4.62 5.42
N TYR A 141 -1.57 5.92 5.37
CA TYR A 141 -2.27 6.96 4.60
C TYR A 141 -2.29 6.78 3.06
N TYR A 142 -1.78 5.66 2.51
CA TYR A 142 -2.04 5.30 1.11
C TYR A 142 -3.39 4.64 0.88
N VAL A 143 -4.04 4.01 1.88
CA VAL A 143 -5.40 3.47 1.66
C VAL A 143 -6.39 4.59 1.33
N TYR A 144 -6.18 5.78 1.89
CA TYR A 144 -6.91 7.03 1.61
C TYR A 144 -6.50 7.74 0.30
N GLN A 145 -5.79 7.06 -0.61
CA GLN A 145 -5.32 7.62 -1.89
C GLN A 145 -5.69 6.75 -3.11
N PRO A 146 -6.96 6.75 -3.55
CA PRO A 146 -7.41 6.02 -4.73
C PRO A 146 -6.68 6.39 -6.03
N THR A 147 -6.47 5.39 -6.89
CA THR A 147 -6.01 5.56 -8.27
C THR A 147 -7.05 5.07 -9.30
N ASP A 148 -7.95 4.17 -8.91
CA ASP A 148 -9.04 3.63 -9.72
C ASP A 148 -10.17 3.12 -8.80
N MET A 149 -11.42 3.14 -9.28
CA MET A 149 -12.60 2.62 -8.57
C MET A 149 -12.77 1.10 -8.74
N ALA A 150 -11.69 0.36 -8.96
CA ALA A 150 -11.69 -1.11 -8.99
C ALA A 150 -11.35 -1.65 -7.59
N ILE A 151 -11.99 -2.74 -7.18
CA ILE A 151 -11.77 -3.34 -5.85
C ILE A 151 -10.45 -4.13 -5.85
N GLY A 152 -9.71 -3.98 -4.75
CA GLY A 152 -8.49 -4.72 -4.44
C GLY A 152 -7.25 -3.82 -4.37
N ASN A 153 -6.48 -3.93 -3.30
CA ASN A 153 -5.17 -3.29 -3.15
C ASN A 153 -4.21 -4.12 -2.28
N TYR A 154 -2.98 -3.64 -2.14
CA TYR A 154 -1.89 -4.40 -1.54
C TYR A 154 -1.96 -4.54 0.00
N VAL A 155 -2.79 -3.74 0.68
CA VAL A 155 -2.98 -3.82 2.13
C VAL A 155 -4.09 -4.82 2.44
N VAL A 156 -5.31 -4.52 1.96
CA VAL A 156 -6.47 -5.34 2.30
C VAL A 156 -6.51 -6.66 1.53
N GLY A 157 -5.97 -6.70 0.31
CA GLY A 157 -5.97 -7.84 -0.59
C GLY A 157 -6.96 -7.70 -1.74
N SER A 158 -7.36 -8.82 -2.32
CA SER A 158 -8.13 -8.88 -3.58
C SER A 158 -9.65 -8.88 -3.39
N GLU A 159 -10.39 -8.47 -4.43
CA GLU A 159 -11.87 -8.56 -4.50
C GLU A 159 -12.40 -9.99 -4.22
N ALA A 160 -11.65 -11.02 -4.62
CA ALA A 160 -12.01 -12.42 -4.34
C ALA A 160 -11.89 -12.78 -2.85
N GLU A 161 -10.92 -12.20 -2.14
CA GLU A 161 -10.77 -12.36 -0.69
C GLU A 161 -11.81 -11.54 0.06
N PHE A 162 -12.14 -10.33 -0.40
CA PHE A 162 -13.25 -9.53 0.12
C PHE A 162 -14.58 -10.32 0.08
N LYS A 163 -14.88 -10.97 -1.04
CA LYS A 163 -16.06 -11.84 -1.22
C LYS A 163 -16.07 -13.02 -0.25
N SER A 164 -14.92 -13.66 -0.05
CA SER A 164 -14.78 -14.78 0.89
C SER A 164 -14.99 -14.33 2.34
N MET A 165 -14.36 -13.21 2.72
CA MET A 165 -14.47 -12.57 4.04
C MET A 165 -15.91 -12.16 4.35
N CYS A 166 -16.60 -11.45 3.45
CA CYS A 166 -17.99 -11.02 3.68
C CYS A 166 -18.94 -12.21 3.83
N LYS A 167 -18.84 -13.20 2.94
CA LYS A 167 -19.59 -14.46 3.07
C LYS A 167 -19.30 -15.13 4.42
N LYS A 168 -18.04 -15.10 4.88
CA LYS A 168 -17.65 -15.68 6.15
C LYS A 168 -18.22 -14.92 7.34
N ALA A 169 -18.37 -13.60 7.23
CA ALA A 169 -19.00 -12.76 8.26
C ALA A 169 -20.49 -13.12 8.39
N HIS A 170 -21.19 -13.24 7.25
CA HIS A 170 -22.60 -13.64 7.20
C HIS A 170 -22.84 -15.05 7.78
N GLU A 171 -21.91 -16.01 7.60
CA GLU A 171 -21.95 -17.33 8.26
C GLU A 171 -21.93 -17.25 9.81
N TYR A 172 -21.45 -16.14 10.39
CA TYR A 172 -21.32 -15.93 11.83
C TYR A 172 -22.27 -14.84 12.39
N GLY A 173 -23.14 -14.27 11.55
CA GLY A 173 -24.06 -13.19 11.95
C GLY A 173 -23.41 -11.80 12.03
N LEU A 174 -22.17 -11.67 11.56
CA LEU A 174 -21.42 -10.42 11.44
C LEU A 174 -21.73 -9.72 10.11
N ARG A 175 -21.53 -8.41 10.08
CA ARG A 175 -21.70 -7.57 8.88
C ARG A 175 -20.46 -6.76 8.55
N VAL A 176 -20.35 -6.34 7.30
CA VAL A 176 -19.19 -5.59 6.79
C VAL A 176 -19.58 -4.16 6.40
N ILE A 177 -19.03 -3.20 7.13
CA ILE A 177 -18.94 -1.79 6.72
C ILE A 177 -17.66 -1.63 5.90
N VAL A 178 -17.76 -1.01 4.74
CA VAL A 178 -16.61 -0.64 3.92
C VAL A 178 -16.33 0.85 4.07
N ASP A 179 -15.09 1.22 4.33
CA ASP A 179 -14.66 2.61 4.18
C ASP A 179 -14.61 2.99 2.69
N SER A 180 -15.21 4.13 2.36
CA SER A 180 -15.40 4.61 1.00
C SER A 180 -14.85 6.02 0.85
N VAL A 181 -13.68 6.11 0.22
CA VAL A 181 -13.09 7.35 -0.28
C VAL A 181 -13.91 7.87 -1.45
N SER A 182 -15.00 8.56 -1.10
CA SER A 182 -16.01 9.09 -2.04
C SER A 182 -15.75 10.53 -2.47
N ASN A 183 -14.79 11.22 -1.85
CA ASN A 183 -14.50 12.64 -2.09
C ASN A 183 -13.39 12.86 -3.14
N HIS A 184 -12.28 12.12 -3.08
CA HIS A 184 -11.06 12.44 -3.83
C HIS A 184 -10.29 11.22 -4.32
N PHE A 185 -9.35 11.44 -5.24
CA PHE A 185 -8.28 10.50 -5.61
C PHE A 185 -6.93 10.97 -5.03
N THR A 186 -5.88 10.15 -5.15
CA THR A 186 -4.50 10.53 -4.78
C THR A 186 -4.09 11.90 -5.36
N SER A 187 -3.23 12.63 -4.66
CA SER A 187 -2.68 13.93 -5.08
C SER A 187 -1.83 13.84 -6.36
N ASP A 188 -1.44 12.64 -6.77
CA ASP A 188 -0.53 12.39 -7.88
C ASP A 188 -1.27 11.99 -9.16
N PHE A 189 -1.71 13.00 -9.92
CA PHE A 189 -2.52 12.84 -11.14
C PHE A 189 -1.94 11.84 -12.15
N ASP A 190 -0.61 11.73 -12.22
CA ASP A 190 0.09 10.90 -13.19
C ASP A 190 0.09 9.39 -12.87
N VAL A 191 -0.49 8.95 -11.73
CA VAL A 191 -0.78 7.54 -11.43
C VAL A 191 -2.27 7.18 -11.41
N ILE A 192 -3.17 8.15 -11.57
CA ILE A 192 -4.63 7.89 -11.71
C ILE A 192 -4.89 7.08 -12.99
N ALA A 193 -5.72 6.04 -12.94
CA ALA A 193 -5.97 5.18 -14.10
C ALA A 193 -6.63 5.94 -15.26
N ASP A 194 -6.28 5.59 -16.50
CA ASP A 194 -6.65 6.33 -17.72
C ASP A 194 -8.15 6.60 -17.87
N LYS A 195 -9.02 5.72 -17.35
CA LYS A 195 -10.48 5.91 -17.31
C LYS A 195 -10.88 7.20 -16.56
N TRP A 196 -10.16 7.51 -15.48
CA TRP A 196 -10.44 8.62 -14.56
C TRP A 196 -9.51 9.81 -14.74
N ARG A 197 -8.39 9.67 -15.48
CA ARG A 197 -7.36 10.70 -15.70
C ARG A 197 -7.82 11.82 -16.68
N ASN A 198 -8.95 12.43 -16.38
CA ASN A 198 -9.55 13.54 -17.10
C ASN A 198 -9.81 14.67 -16.10
N LYS A 199 -9.18 15.84 -16.27
CA LYS A 199 -9.31 16.96 -15.32
C LYS A 199 -10.75 17.47 -15.16
N ASN A 200 -11.66 17.18 -16.11
CA ASN A 200 -13.08 17.56 -15.98
C ASN A 200 -13.85 16.72 -14.94
N TYR A 201 -13.33 15.55 -14.53
CA TYR A 201 -13.90 14.72 -13.47
C TYR A 201 -13.47 15.17 -12.06
N PHE A 202 -12.75 16.29 -11.96
CA PHE A 202 -12.27 16.88 -10.71
C PHE A 202 -12.63 18.36 -10.66
N HIS A 203 -12.64 18.94 -9.47
CA HIS A 203 -12.82 20.38 -9.28
C HIS A 203 -11.55 21.19 -9.67
N GLU A 204 -11.52 22.50 -9.35
CA GLU A 204 -10.39 23.38 -9.66
C GLU A 204 -9.08 22.83 -9.07
N ASP A 205 -7.96 23.02 -9.77
CA ASP A 205 -6.62 22.57 -9.35
C ASP A 205 -6.05 23.49 -8.25
N LYS A 206 -6.71 23.46 -7.09
CA LYS A 206 -6.63 24.48 -6.04
C LYS A 206 -6.85 23.85 -4.66
N GLN A 207 -6.13 24.36 -3.67
CA GLN A 207 -6.18 23.89 -2.29
C GLN A 207 -7.29 24.64 -1.52
N ILE A 208 -8.00 23.95 -0.61
CA ILE A 208 -8.92 24.61 0.35
C ILE A 208 -8.18 25.73 1.09
N SER A 209 -8.70 26.96 1.08
CA SER A 209 -8.05 28.12 1.71
C SER A 209 -8.70 28.57 3.03
N ASP A 210 -10.01 28.37 3.17
CA ASP A 210 -10.79 28.56 4.40
C ASP A 210 -11.80 27.41 4.58
N TYR A 211 -11.54 26.54 5.55
CA TYR A 211 -12.42 25.42 5.91
C TYR A 211 -13.79 25.86 6.45
N ASN A 212 -13.96 27.13 6.84
CA ASN A 212 -15.23 27.70 7.29
C ASN A 212 -16.14 28.13 6.14
N ASN A 213 -15.63 28.25 4.92
CA ASN A 213 -16.43 28.56 3.74
C ASN A 213 -16.92 27.26 3.10
N ARG A 214 -18.24 27.02 3.04
CA ARG A 214 -18.82 25.79 2.47
C ARG A 214 -18.49 25.57 0.99
N GLU A 215 -18.35 26.63 0.20
CA GLU A 215 -17.92 26.53 -1.20
C GLU A 215 -16.43 26.14 -1.26
N ASP A 216 -15.57 26.84 -0.52
CA ASP A 216 -14.13 26.55 -0.50
C ASP A 216 -13.82 25.14 0.02
N CYS A 217 -14.53 24.73 1.07
CA CYS A 217 -14.39 23.45 1.77
C CYS A 217 -14.94 22.25 0.99
N THR A 218 -15.79 22.45 -0.04
CA THR A 218 -16.38 21.34 -0.84
C THR A 218 -16.03 21.33 -2.32
N GLN A 219 -15.44 22.41 -2.84
CA GLN A 219 -15.17 22.57 -4.27
C GLN A 219 -13.67 22.66 -4.58
N HIS A 220 -12.81 22.38 -3.60
CA HIS A 220 -11.35 22.44 -3.70
C HIS A 220 -10.68 21.34 -2.87
N LYS A 221 -9.40 21.11 -3.15
CA LYS A 221 -8.64 19.96 -2.68
C LYS A 221 -8.38 19.95 -1.17
N LEU A 222 -8.88 18.91 -0.49
CA LEU A 222 -8.35 18.47 0.80
C LEU A 222 -6.90 17.98 0.62
N SER A 223 -5.94 18.53 1.39
CA SER A 223 -4.54 18.08 1.44
C SER A 223 -3.83 17.82 0.08
N GLY A 224 -4.18 18.56 -0.98
CA GLY A 224 -3.66 18.40 -2.33
C GLY A 224 -4.17 17.19 -3.11
N LEU A 225 -5.08 16.39 -2.54
CA LEU A 225 -5.74 15.23 -3.13
C LEU A 225 -6.64 15.67 -4.29
N TRP A 226 -6.84 14.83 -5.31
CA TRP A 226 -7.63 15.22 -6.48
C TRP A 226 -9.13 15.10 -6.20
N ASP A 227 -9.70 16.22 -5.76
CA ASP A 227 -11.11 16.42 -5.39
C ASP A 227 -12.07 16.17 -6.57
N LEU A 228 -13.01 15.23 -6.40
CA LEU A 228 -13.90 14.77 -7.46
C LEU A 228 -14.97 15.82 -7.80
N ASN A 229 -15.28 15.98 -9.09
CA ASN A 229 -16.38 16.80 -9.57
C ASN A 229 -17.71 16.08 -9.26
N THR A 230 -18.20 16.25 -8.04
CA THR A 230 -19.36 15.56 -7.48
C THR A 230 -20.68 15.98 -8.14
N GLN A 231 -20.74 17.15 -8.78
CA GLN A 231 -21.87 17.49 -9.64
C GLN A 231 -21.72 16.97 -11.08
N ASP A 232 -20.64 16.30 -11.49
CA ASP A 232 -20.60 15.60 -12.79
C ASP A 232 -21.35 14.27 -12.72
N ASP A 233 -22.23 14.05 -13.71
CA ASP A 233 -23.12 12.89 -13.75
C ASP A 233 -22.35 11.59 -14.06
N THR A 234 -21.18 11.66 -14.70
CA THR A 234 -20.28 10.52 -14.97
C THR A 234 -19.54 10.09 -13.71
N VAL A 235 -19.07 11.06 -12.93
CA VAL A 235 -18.41 10.85 -11.63
C VAL A 235 -19.42 10.29 -10.62
N THR A 236 -20.60 10.90 -10.55
CA THR A 236 -21.74 10.43 -9.75
C THR A 236 -22.10 8.98 -10.04
N GLN A 237 -22.29 8.63 -11.32
CA GLN A 237 -22.62 7.27 -11.73
C GLN A 237 -21.47 6.30 -11.45
N GLY A 238 -20.21 6.74 -11.65
CA GLY A 238 -19.01 5.97 -11.36
C GLY A 238 -18.93 5.50 -9.91
N MET A 239 -19.09 6.42 -8.96
CA MET A 239 -19.13 6.09 -7.53
C MET A 239 -20.37 5.24 -7.19
N ALA A 240 -21.53 5.57 -7.74
CA ALA A 240 -22.75 4.80 -7.51
C ALA A 240 -22.66 3.36 -8.03
N ASP A 241 -21.86 3.09 -9.08
CA ASP A 241 -21.64 1.74 -9.59
C ASP A 241 -20.59 0.97 -8.77
N LEU A 242 -19.53 1.63 -8.28
CA LEU A 242 -18.63 1.05 -7.28
C LEU A 242 -19.40 0.61 -6.03
N LEU A 243 -20.19 1.49 -5.42
CA LEU A 243 -20.90 1.16 -4.16
C LEU A 243 -21.89 0.00 -4.35
N LYS A 244 -22.60 -0.04 -5.50
CA LYS A 244 -23.47 -1.17 -5.85
C LYS A 244 -22.67 -2.46 -6.10
N GLN A 245 -21.48 -2.39 -6.68
CA GLN A 245 -20.58 -3.54 -6.85
C GLN A 245 -20.09 -4.04 -5.49
N THR A 246 -19.67 -3.15 -4.59
CA THR A 246 -19.24 -3.48 -3.23
C THR A 246 -20.36 -4.13 -2.40
N VAL A 247 -21.60 -3.65 -2.50
CA VAL A 247 -22.79 -4.34 -1.94
C VAL A 247 -23.02 -5.68 -2.65
N ALA A 248 -23.00 -5.72 -3.98
CA ALA A 248 -23.14 -6.95 -4.78
C ALA A 248 -22.14 -8.05 -4.36
N ASP A 249 -20.96 -7.64 -3.91
CA ASP A 249 -19.85 -8.51 -3.54
C ASP A 249 -19.84 -8.94 -2.07
N GLY A 250 -20.47 -8.17 -1.17
CA GLY A 250 -20.58 -8.59 0.23
C GLY A 250 -20.91 -7.51 1.27
N ALA A 251 -20.75 -6.23 0.96
CA ALA A 251 -20.90 -5.17 1.97
C ALA A 251 -22.34 -4.99 2.44
N ASP A 252 -22.46 -4.72 3.74
CA ASP A 252 -23.69 -4.37 4.44
C ASP A 252 -23.78 -2.87 4.75
N GLY A 253 -22.67 -2.14 4.73
CA GLY A 253 -22.64 -0.73 5.08
C GLY A 253 -21.45 0.05 4.53
N PHE A 254 -21.50 1.37 4.72
CA PHE A 254 -20.44 2.30 4.31
C PHE A 254 -20.11 3.33 5.40
N ARG A 255 -18.80 3.56 5.62
CA ARG A 255 -18.27 4.81 6.19
C ARG A 255 -17.83 5.69 5.01
N TYR A 256 -18.40 6.87 4.88
CA TYR A 256 -17.98 7.82 3.86
C TYR A 256 -16.86 8.71 4.39
N ASP A 257 -15.66 8.48 3.86
CA ASP A 257 -14.46 9.29 4.10
C ASP A 257 -14.70 10.75 3.74
N ALA A 258 -14.16 11.67 4.57
CA ALA A 258 -14.17 13.11 4.31
C ALA A 258 -15.56 13.68 3.93
N ALA A 259 -16.67 13.07 4.35
CA ALA A 259 -18.02 13.39 3.84
C ALA A 259 -18.44 14.86 4.02
N LYS A 260 -17.86 15.57 5.00
CA LYS A 260 -17.92 17.04 5.16
C LYS A 260 -17.55 17.81 3.87
N HIS A 261 -16.66 17.27 3.05
CA HIS A 261 -16.10 17.89 1.85
C HIS A 261 -16.94 17.66 0.58
N ILE A 262 -18.06 16.91 0.66
CA ILE A 262 -18.99 16.74 -0.47
C ILE A 262 -20.26 17.55 -0.20
N GLU A 263 -20.63 18.46 -1.10
CA GLU A 263 -21.77 19.36 -0.94
C GLU A 263 -23.12 18.62 -0.73
N LEU A 264 -23.98 19.19 0.11
CA LEU A 264 -25.33 18.68 0.33
C LEU A 264 -26.23 18.98 -0.89
N PRO A 265 -27.31 18.20 -1.14
CA PRO A 265 -28.16 18.37 -2.34
C PRO A 265 -28.89 19.72 -2.49
N ASP A 266 -28.88 20.56 -1.44
CA ASP A 266 -29.41 21.92 -1.41
C ASP A 266 -28.32 23.02 -1.41
N GLU A 267 -27.04 22.65 -1.35
CA GLU A 267 -25.90 23.53 -1.60
C GLU A 267 -25.65 23.60 -3.12
N VAL A 268 -25.57 24.82 -3.68
CA VAL A 268 -25.56 25.05 -5.13
C VAL A 268 -24.44 26.02 -5.51
N PHE A 269 -23.27 25.46 -5.82
CA PHE A 269 -22.07 26.19 -6.23
C PHE A 269 -21.95 26.14 -7.75
N GLY A 270 -22.72 27.00 -8.44
CA GLY A 270 -22.78 27.07 -9.90
C GLY A 270 -23.60 25.96 -10.58
N LYS A 271 -23.45 24.70 -10.17
CA LYS A 271 -24.34 23.56 -10.52
C LYS A 271 -24.95 22.99 -9.23
N GLN A 272 -26.17 22.45 -9.32
CA GLN A 272 -26.75 21.67 -8.22
C GLN A 272 -26.22 20.24 -8.27
N SER A 273 -25.80 19.72 -7.11
CA SER A 273 -25.35 18.33 -6.99
C SER A 273 -26.50 17.33 -7.00
N ASN A 274 -26.22 16.15 -7.55
CA ASN A 274 -27.07 14.97 -7.40
C ASN A 274 -26.28 13.76 -6.85
N TYR A 275 -25.10 14.01 -6.25
CA TYR A 275 -24.15 12.98 -5.82
C TYR A 275 -24.77 12.07 -4.75
N TRP A 276 -24.99 12.60 -3.54
CA TRP A 276 -25.60 11.87 -2.42
C TRP A 276 -26.96 11.25 -2.77
N ASN A 277 -27.79 11.97 -3.53
CA ASN A 277 -29.08 11.49 -4.03
C ASN A 277 -28.97 10.21 -4.89
N THR A 278 -27.79 9.92 -5.45
CA THR A 278 -27.54 8.78 -6.34
C THR A 278 -26.68 7.73 -5.65
N ILE A 279 -25.56 8.12 -5.02
CA ILE A 279 -24.57 7.20 -4.46
C ILE A 279 -25.10 6.44 -3.23
N LEU A 280 -25.99 7.05 -2.43
CA LEU A 280 -26.60 6.42 -1.25
C LEU A 280 -27.67 5.36 -1.60
N LYS A 281 -28.07 5.23 -2.87
CA LYS A 281 -29.03 4.24 -3.37
C LYS A 281 -28.31 2.99 -3.89
N ASN A 282 -27.47 2.41 -3.04
CA ASN A 282 -26.53 1.34 -3.37
C ASN A 282 -26.96 -0.08 -2.90
N GLY A 283 -27.82 -0.19 -1.88
CA GLY A 283 -28.29 -1.47 -1.31
C GLY A 283 -27.72 -1.84 0.06
N ALA A 284 -26.97 -0.93 0.70
CA ALA A 284 -26.47 -1.09 2.07
C ALA A 284 -27.60 -0.98 3.12
N GLN A 285 -27.42 -1.69 4.25
CA GLN A 285 -28.26 -1.60 5.45
C GLN A 285 -28.01 -0.31 6.25
N TYR A 286 -26.73 0.03 6.43
CA TYR A 286 -26.28 1.08 7.35
C TYR A 286 -25.23 1.97 6.69
N GLN A 287 -25.44 3.27 6.68
CA GLN A 287 -24.55 4.25 6.07
C GLN A 287 -24.26 5.37 7.06
N TYR A 288 -23.00 5.80 7.14
CA TYR A 288 -22.61 6.96 7.94
C TYR A 288 -21.47 7.74 7.30
N GLY A 289 -21.40 9.04 7.57
CA GLY A 289 -20.33 9.91 7.07
C GLY A 289 -19.35 10.32 8.16
N GLU A 290 -18.09 10.46 7.79
CA GLU A 290 -17.16 11.30 8.55
C GLU A 290 -17.50 12.77 8.34
N VAL A 291 -17.98 13.39 9.41
CA VAL A 291 -18.33 14.81 9.42
C VAL A 291 -17.72 15.40 10.68
N LEU A 292 -16.40 15.60 10.65
CA LEU A 292 -15.66 16.22 11.75
C LEU A 292 -16.20 17.63 12.00
N GLU A 293 -16.71 17.84 13.20
CA GLU A 293 -17.55 18.99 13.57
C GLU A 293 -16.75 20.29 13.62
N ASP A 294 -17.37 21.40 13.21
CA ASP A 294 -16.69 22.71 13.15
C ASP A 294 -17.72 23.86 13.30
N ALA A 295 -17.27 25.11 13.14
CA ALA A 295 -18.11 26.30 13.26
C ALA A 295 -19.22 26.39 12.18
N ASN A 296 -18.90 26.07 10.92
CA ASN A 296 -19.77 26.25 9.75
C ASN A 296 -20.15 24.93 9.05
N VAL A 297 -20.14 23.81 9.78
CA VAL A 297 -20.59 22.50 9.28
C VAL A 297 -22.11 22.37 9.44
N ARG A 298 -22.73 21.51 8.63
CA ARG A 298 -24.17 21.22 8.67
C ARG A 298 -24.44 19.83 9.25
N GLU A 299 -23.95 19.57 10.47
CA GLU A 299 -23.94 18.23 11.08
C GLU A 299 -25.31 17.55 11.04
N ALA A 300 -26.35 18.27 11.47
CA ALA A 300 -27.71 17.75 11.53
C ALA A 300 -28.27 17.36 10.15
N ASP A 301 -27.86 18.04 9.08
CA ASP A 301 -28.33 17.74 7.72
C ASP A 301 -27.63 16.52 7.13
N TYR A 302 -26.32 16.37 7.34
CA TYR A 302 -25.61 15.11 7.04
C TYR A 302 -26.15 13.93 7.87
N ALA A 303 -26.35 14.11 9.18
CA ALA A 303 -26.93 13.09 10.06
C ALA A 303 -28.33 12.67 9.59
N ASN A 304 -29.17 13.63 9.17
CA ASN A 304 -30.48 13.33 8.57
C ASN A 304 -30.35 12.65 7.20
N LEU A 305 -29.38 13.02 6.36
CA LEU A 305 -29.13 12.42 5.05
C LEU A 305 -28.79 10.92 5.19
N PHE A 306 -27.77 10.58 5.97
CA PHE A 306 -27.33 9.20 6.18
C PHE A 306 -28.35 8.36 6.98
N TRP A 307 -29.07 8.97 7.92
CA TRP A 307 -30.19 8.33 8.61
C TRP A 307 -31.32 7.96 7.64
N ASN A 308 -31.74 8.89 6.77
CA ASN A 308 -32.84 8.67 5.82
C ASN A 308 -32.46 7.74 4.66
N SER A 309 -31.17 7.55 4.38
CA SER A 309 -30.69 6.57 3.37
C SER A 309 -30.40 5.18 3.94
N SER A 310 -30.64 4.96 5.23
CA SER A 310 -30.35 3.70 5.93
C SER A 310 -31.63 3.11 6.53
N VAL A 311 -31.92 1.83 6.23
CA VAL A 311 -33.23 1.22 6.50
C VAL A 311 -33.52 1.02 8.00
N ALA A 312 -32.48 0.96 8.84
CA ALA A 312 -32.59 0.89 10.29
C ALA A 312 -31.95 2.09 11.00
N GLY A 313 -31.81 3.23 10.32
CA GLY A 313 -31.04 4.38 10.77
C GLY A 313 -29.57 4.31 10.34
N GLY A 314 -28.90 5.46 10.39
CA GLY A 314 -27.54 5.77 9.91
C GLY A 314 -27.01 6.98 10.67
N GLY A 315 -25.92 7.63 10.25
CA GLY A 315 -25.42 8.76 11.06
C GLY A 315 -24.19 9.52 10.58
N ILE A 316 -23.55 10.20 11.52
CA ILE A 316 -22.23 10.81 11.38
C ILE A 316 -21.33 10.51 12.58
N THR A 317 -20.02 10.68 12.42
CA THR A 317 -19.04 10.68 13.52
C THR A 317 -19.33 11.80 14.55
N ASP A 318 -19.49 11.48 15.83
CA ASP A 318 -19.54 12.49 16.92
C ASP A 318 -18.13 12.76 17.44
N SER A 319 -17.43 13.64 16.71
CA SER A 319 -16.03 13.97 16.93
C SER A 319 -15.78 14.72 18.24
N SER A 320 -16.74 15.55 18.67
CA SER A 320 -16.68 16.40 19.86
C SER A 320 -17.00 15.61 21.13
N TYR A 321 -17.94 14.66 21.06
CA TYR A 321 -18.12 13.65 22.11
C TYR A 321 -16.86 12.80 22.27
N GLY A 322 -16.31 12.28 21.17
CA GLY A 322 -15.06 11.52 21.21
C GLY A 322 -13.88 12.32 21.79
N HIS A 323 -13.75 13.59 21.42
CA HIS A 323 -12.77 14.50 22.00
C HIS A 323 -12.96 14.68 23.52
N GLU A 324 -14.20 14.89 23.98
CA GLU A 324 -14.48 15.09 25.41
C GLU A 324 -14.30 13.80 26.24
N VAL A 325 -14.62 12.64 25.67
CA VAL A 325 -14.27 11.33 26.27
C VAL A 325 -12.75 11.19 26.40
N ARG A 326 -11.97 11.49 25.35
CA ARG A 326 -10.49 11.51 25.41
C ARG A 326 -9.97 12.50 26.43
N ASN A 327 -10.55 13.70 26.49
CA ASN A 327 -10.18 14.74 27.43
C ASN A 327 -10.32 14.30 28.90
N GLY A 328 -11.35 13.50 29.21
CA GLY A 328 -11.44 12.77 30.46
C GLY A 328 -10.32 11.74 30.62
N VAL A 329 -10.29 10.71 29.77
CA VAL A 329 -9.40 9.55 30.00
C VAL A 329 -7.90 9.87 29.92
N GLN A 330 -7.47 10.84 29.11
CA GLN A 330 -6.05 11.24 29.02
C GLN A 330 -5.55 11.94 30.28
N HIS A 331 -6.44 12.65 30.99
CA HIS A 331 -6.14 13.31 32.26
C HIS A 331 -6.45 12.41 33.48
N GLY A 332 -6.72 11.12 33.25
CA GLY A 332 -7.02 10.14 34.28
C GLY A 332 -8.38 10.35 34.96
N ASN A 333 -9.39 10.81 34.20
CA ASN A 333 -10.69 11.22 34.73
C ASN A 333 -11.85 10.48 34.02
N LEU A 334 -12.75 9.88 34.81
CA LEU A 334 -13.95 9.17 34.39
C LEU A 334 -15.25 9.84 34.90
N SER A 335 -15.25 11.15 35.14
CA SER A 335 -16.45 11.89 35.54
C SER A 335 -17.55 11.75 34.49
N ALA A 336 -18.79 11.50 34.93
CA ALA A 336 -19.94 11.19 34.08
C ALA A 336 -20.29 12.30 33.07
N SER A 337 -19.87 13.54 33.33
CA SER A 337 -20.00 14.65 32.38
C SER A 337 -19.27 14.38 31.06
N HIS A 338 -18.10 13.74 31.08
CA HIS A 338 -17.34 13.43 29.86
C HIS A 338 -18.07 12.45 28.93
N PHE A 339 -19.00 11.67 29.48
CA PHE A 339 -19.73 10.61 28.78
C PHE A 339 -21.19 10.99 28.45
N THR A 340 -21.60 12.26 28.64
CA THR A 340 -22.99 12.70 28.42
C THR A 340 -23.14 13.98 27.56
N GLN A 341 -22.04 14.50 27.01
CA GLN A 341 -22.01 15.76 26.25
C GLN A 341 -22.04 15.53 24.72
N HIS A 342 -23.24 15.28 24.16
CA HIS A 342 -23.49 15.28 22.71
C HIS A 342 -24.00 16.66 22.27
N ASN A 343 -23.26 17.38 21.42
CA ASN A 343 -23.42 18.84 21.27
C ASN A 343 -24.08 19.31 19.97
N LYS A 344 -23.88 18.63 18.82
CA LYS A 344 -24.42 19.06 17.51
C LYS A 344 -25.61 18.23 17.01
N VAL A 345 -25.65 16.93 17.34
CA VAL A 345 -26.61 15.95 16.81
C VAL A 345 -27.17 15.07 17.91
N SER A 346 -28.28 14.38 17.63
CA SER A 346 -28.88 13.43 18.57
C SER A 346 -28.15 12.09 18.55
N GLU A 347 -27.89 11.53 19.74
CA GLU A 347 -27.14 10.28 19.98
C GLU A 347 -27.63 9.10 19.13
N ASP A 348 -28.91 9.04 18.74
CA ASP A 348 -29.43 8.00 17.85
C ASP A 348 -28.84 8.02 16.43
N LYS A 349 -28.25 9.13 16.02
CA LYS A 349 -27.65 9.38 14.70
C LYS A 349 -26.12 9.51 14.73
N THR A 350 -25.48 9.10 15.81
CA THR A 350 -24.02 9.20 15.95
C THR A 350 -23.30 7.88 15.72
N VAL A 351 -22.03 8.00 15.34
CA VAL A 351 -21.00 6.98 15.50
C VAL A 351 -20.02 7.50 16.55
N ASN A 352 -19.99 6.83 17.69
CA ASN A 352 -19.24 7.21 18.88
C ASN A 352 -17.96 6.38 18.99
N TRP A 353 -16.84 7.00 19.32
CA TRP A 353 -15.56 6.32 19.58
C TRP A 353 -14.94 6.80 20.89
N VAL A 354 -13.92 6.09 21.37
CA VAL A 354 -12.91 6.71 22.23
C VAL A 354 -11.96 7.54 21.35
N GLU A 355 -11.38 6.93 20.33
CA GLU A 355 -10.49 7.58 19.37
C GLU A 355 -10.76 7.08 17.95
N SER A 356 -10.53 7.93 16.94
CA SER A 356 -10.44 7.52 15.54
C SER A 356 -9.02 7.12 15.18
N HIS A 357 -8.86 6.48 14.02
CA HIS A 357 -7.55 6.21 13.46
C HIS A 357 -6.72 7.49 13.26
N ASP A 358 -7.31 8.61 12.84
CA ASP A 358 -6.61 9.88 12.69
C ASP A 358 -6.02 10.42 13.99
N ASN A 359 -6.79 10.38 15.09
CA ASN A 359 -6.36 10.94 16.38
C ASN A 359 -5.09 10.23 16.87
N PHE A 360 -4.98 8.94 16.58
CA PHE A 360 -3.81 8.11 16.88
C PHE A 360 -2.69 8.30 15.84
N ALA A 361 -2.99 8.06 14.56
CA ALA A 361 -2.01 7.84 13.49
C ALA A 361 -1.35 9.12 12.94
N ASN A 362 -2.03 10.27 12.99
CA ASN A 362 -1.45 11.57 12.59
C ASN A 362 -0.63 12.23 13.70
N GLY A 363 -0.92 11.92 14.97
CA GLY A 363 -0.24 12.53 16.13
C GLY A 363 -0.52 14.03 16.24
N GLU A 364 -1.78 14.39 16.47
CA GLU A 364 -2.21 15.77 16.66
C GLU A 364 -1.37 16.48 17.74
N ALA A 365 -0.85 17.68 17.45
CA ALA A 365 0.11 18.38 18.32
C ALA A 365 -0.43 18.79 19.72
N ASN A 366 -1.73 18.61 19.97
CA ASN A 366 -2.40 18.87 21.25
C ASN A 366 -2.97 17.59 21.91
N ILE A 367 -2.80 16.41 21.30
CA ILE A 367 -3.14 15.11 21.90
C ILE A 367 -1.81 14.43 22.28
N PRO A 368 -1.43 14.41 23.57
CA PRO A 368 -0.37 13.53 24.02
C PRO A 368 -0.78 12.09 23.68
N GLN A 369 0.02 11.41 22.87
CA GLN A 369 -0.23 10.03 22.40
C GLN A 369 0.03 9.01 23.52
N GLU A 370 -0.55 9.25 24.70
CA GLU A 370 -0.18 8.65 25.98
C GLU A 370 -1.24 7.70 26.55
N LEU A 371 -2.41 7.61 25.90
CA LEU A 371 -3.48 6.68 26.25
C LEU A 371 -2.98 5.24 26.17
N SER A 372 -2.99 4.58 27.32
CA SER A 372 -2.73 3.15 27.48
C SER A 372 -4.02 2.34 27.36
N ASP A 373 -3.86 1.04 27.10
CA ASP A 373 -4.94 0.06 26.98
C ASP A 373 -5.94 0.11 28.16
N GLU A 374 -5.47 0.37 29.40
CA GLU A 374 -6.37 0.60 30.54
C GLU A 374 -7.35 1.76 30.30
N TRP A 375 -6.84 2.92 29.87
CA TRP A 375 -7.64 4.13 29.67
C TRP A 375 -8.54 4.03 28.42
N ILE A 376 -8.09 3.34 27.38
CA ILE A 376 -8.94 2.99 26.22
C ILE A 376 -10.11 2.13 26.69
N LYS A 377 -9.87 1.12 27.53
CA LYS A 377 -10.93 0.25 28.06
C LYS A 377 -11.91 0.99 28.97
N TYR A 378 -11.44 1.87 29.87
CA TYR A 378 -12.36 2.67 30.69
C TYR A 378 -13.20 3.63 29.84
N GLY A 379 -12.62 4.23 28.80
CA GLY A 379 -13.35 5.02 27.81
C GLY A 379 -14.40 4.18 27.06
N TRP A 380 -14.02 2.98 26.61
CA TRP A 380 -14.91 2.06 25.91
C TRP A 380 -16.11 1.62 26.78
N ALA A 381 -15.87 1.35 28.07
CA ALA A 381 -16.93 1.07 29.03
C ALA A 381 -17.95 2.22 29.15
N GLY A 382 -17.48 3.48 29.15
CA GLY A 382 -18.34 4.66 29.19
C GLY A 382 -19.06 4.99 27.88
N VAL A 383 -18.45 4.69 26.72
CA VAL A 383 -19.05 4.91 25.39
C VAL A 383 -20.05 3.81 25.03
N THR A 384 -19.64 2.54 25.11
CA THR A 384 -20.36 1.42 24.49
C THR A 384 -21.52 0.91 25.33
N ALA A 385 -21.46 1.00 26.66
CA ALA A 385 -22.55 0.54 27.53
C ALA A 385 -23.85 1.36 27.41
N GLN A 386 -23.80 2.55 26.81
CA GLN A 386 -24.92 3.49 26.66
C GLN A 386 -25.99 3.04 25.64
N LYS A 387 -27.04 3.85 25.48
CA LYS A 387 -28.28 3.44 24.83
C LYS A 387 -28.25 3.57 23.31
N ASN A 388 -27.78 4.69 22.79
CA ASN A 388 -27.85 5.03 21.39
C ASN A 388 -26.43 5.20 20.81
N GLY A 389 -26.35 5.58 19.53
CA GLY A 389 -25.10 5.76 18.77
C GLY A 389 -24.37 4.45 18.49
N MET A 390 -23.98 4.19 17.24
CA MET A 390 -23.13 3.03 16.95
C MET A 390 -21.76 3.24 17.62
N SER A 391 -21.26 2.28 18.40
CA SER A 391 -19.91 2.42 18.96
C SER A 391 -18.86 1.79 18.05
N LEU A 392 -17.76 2.51 17.80
CA LEU A 392 -16.66 2.08 16.93
C LEU A 392 -15.41 1.85 17.78
N PHE A 393 -14.97 0.59 17.87
CA PHE A 393 -13.73 0.21 18.53
C PHE A 393 -12.58 0.33 17.52
N PHE A 394 -11.70 1.30 17.72
CA PHE A 394 -10.46 1.41 16.95
C PHE A 394 -9.44 0.36 17.44
N ASP A 395 -9.12 -0.61 16.59
CA ASP A 395 -8.04 -1.56 16.89
C ASP A 395 -6.68 -0.96 16.51
N ARG A 396 -5.95 -0.51 17.53
CA ARG A 396 -4.56 -0.05 17.39
C ARG A 396 -3.65 -1.15 16.83
N PRO A 397 -2.53 -0.81 16.17
CA PRO A 397 -1.51 -1.79 15.82
C PRO A 397 -0.98 -2.54 17.05
N TYR A 398 -0.54 -3.78 16.84
CA TYR A 398 -0.06 -4.65 17.92
C TYR A 398 1.15 -4.03 18.64
N LYS A 399 1.00 -3.87 19.97
CA LYS A 399 1.97 -3.28 20.91
C LYS A 399 2.22 -1.76 20.77
N ASP A 400 1.34 -1.02 20.09
CA ASP A 400 1.31 0.47 20.08
C ASP A 400 0.35 1.07 21.15
N GLY A 401 0.08 0.32 22.21
CA GLY A 401 -0.70 0.77 23.38
C GLY A 401 0.21 1.16 24.54
N GLY A 402 0.12 2.41 25.03
CA GLY A 402 0.86 2.85 26.22
C GLY A 402 1.33 4.30 26.22
N THR A 403 1.91 4.71 27.35
CA THR A 403 2.54 6.02 27.53
C THR A 403 3.97 6.01 26.99
N TYR A 404 4.38 7.07 26.28
CA TYR A 404 5.76 7.26 25.82
C TYR A 404 6.75 7.41 26.99
N GLY A 405 7.29 6.29 27.48
CA GLY A 405 8.27 6.31 28.56
C GLY A 405 8.79 4.96 29.07
N THR A 406 8.12 3.84 28.78
CA THR A 406 8.46 2.53 29.35
C THR A 406 9.41 1.67 28.49
N GLY A 407 9.75 2.08 27.27
CA GLY A 407 10.83 1.46 26.49
C GLY A 407 10.80 1.70 24.98
N GLY A 408 9.61 1.81 24.39
CA GLY A 408 9.46 2.10 22.96
C GLY A 408 9.67 3.59 22.64
N LYS A 409 10.51 3.88 21.64
CA LYS A 409 10.42 5.12 20.85
C LYS A 409 9.72 4.76 19.55
N GLY A 410 8.44 5.07 19.41
CA GLY A 410 7.75 4.87 18.14
C GLY A 410 8.20 5.86 17.06
N THR A 411 7.97 5.51 15.81
CA THR A 411 8.92 5.82 14.73
C THR A 411 8.33 6.70 13.62
N TYR A 412 8.02 7.96 13.93
CA TYR A 412 8.15 9.00 12.89
C TYR A 412 9.64 9.21 12.57
N GLY A 413 9.98 9.82 11.43
CA GLY A 413 11.37 9.99 10.94
C GLY A 413 12.29 10.88 11.80
N ASN A 414 11.80 11.33 12.95
CA ASN A 414 12.48 12.08 14.02
C ASN A 414 12.49 11.33 15.38
N GLY A 415 11.78 10.19 15.49
CA GLY A 415 11.60 9.41 16.71
C GLY A 415 10.42 9.81 17.61
N SER A 416 9.33 10.38 17.06
CA SER A 416 8.16 10.84 17.83
C SER A 416 6.80 10.44 17.21
N GLY A 417 6.64 9.18 16.78
CA GLY A 417 5.38 8.67 16.19
C GLY A 417 4.83 7.46 16.94
N PRO A 418 3.55 7.11 16.79
CA PRO A 418 2.92 6.07 17.62
C PRO A 418 3.43 4.67 17.27
N PHE A 419 3.85 4.48 16.03
CA PHE A 419 4.18 3.17 15.46
C PHE A 419 5.48 2.58 16.00
N THR A 420 5.40 1.51 16.78
CA THR A 420 6.56 0.73 17.22
C THR A 420 7.03 -0.29 16.17
N GLU A 421 6.27 -0.47 15.09
CA GLU A 421 6.57 -1.39 13.97
C GLU A 421 6.66 -2.88 14.38
N ASN A 422 6.05 -3.25 15.51
CA ASN A 422 5.93 -4.62 16.03
C ASN A 422 4.98 -5.53 15.20
N SER A 423 4.23 -4.95 14.27
CA SER A 423 3.36 -5.61 13.28
C SER A 423 3.48 -4.86 11.94
N LYS A 424 2.81 -5.34 10.89
CA LYS A 424 2.77 -4.70 9.57
C LYS A 424 1.34 -4.50 9.07
N LEU A 425 1.15 -3.55 8.16
CA LEU A 425 -0.12 -3.38 7.44
C LEU A 425 -0.54 -4.73 6.83
N GLY A 426 -1.80 -5.11 7.03
CA GLY A 426 -2.36 -6.42 6.71
C GLY A 426 -2.47 -7.38 7.90
N ASP A 427 -1.65 -7.23 8.95
CA ASP A 427 -1.73 -8.04 10.18
C ASP A 427 -2.97 -7.69 11.03
N ALA A 428 -3.25 -8.47 12.07
CA ALA A 428 -4.17 -8.07 13.12
C ALA A 428 -3.47 -7.09 14.07
N GLY A 429 -4.19 -6.09 14.55
CA GLY A 429 -3.69 -5.12 15.52
C GLY A 429 -3.61 -5.71 16.93
N SER A 430 -4.02 -4.94 17.94
CA SER A 430 -3.92 -5.31 19.35
C SER A 430 -4.76 -6.55 19.66
N ASP A 431 -4.53 -7.15 20.84
CA ASP A 431 -5.44 -8.15 21.39
C ASP A 431 -6.58 -7.50 22.20
N LEU A 432 -6.59 -6.16 22.29
CA LEU A 432 -7.53 -5.40 23.12
C LEU A 432 -9.00 -5.55 22.70
N TRP A 433 -9.28 -5.71 21.40
CA TRP A 433 -10.65 -5.95 20.90
C TRP A 433 -11.27 -7.26 21.43
N LYS A 434 -10.45 -8.25 21.79
CA LYS A 434 -10.85 -9.55 22.38
C LYS A 434 -10.57 -9.65 23.89
N ASP A 435 -10.22 -8.54 24.54
CA ASP A 435 -10.01 -8.50 25.98
C ASP A 435 -11.32 -8.76 26.76
N PRO A 436 -11.32 -9.57 27.83
CA PRO A 436 -12.54 -9.96 28.54
C PRO A 436 -13.41 -8.78 28.98
N GLU A 437 -12.81 -7.65 29.35
CA GLU A 437 -13.54 -6.46 29.78
C GLU A 437 -14.20 -5.72 28.60
N VAL A 438 -13.48 -5.57 27.48
CA VAL A 438 -14.02 -5.00 26.22
C VAL A 438 -15.18 -5.85 25.71
N VAL A 439 -14.98 -7.17 25.71
CA VAL A 439 -15.97 -8.12 25.23
C VAL A 439 -17.20 -8.15 26.14
N ALA A 440 -17.03 -8.13 27.47
CA ALA A 440 -18.15 -8.06 28.40
C ALA A 440 -18.97 -6.76 28.22
N VAL A 441 -18.32 -5.63 27.91
CA VAL A 441 -19.01 -4.37 27.55
C VAL A 441 -19.78 -4.50 26.22
N ASN A 442 -19.25 -5.22 25.23
CA ASN A 442 -19.94 -5.47 23.95
C ASN A 442 -21.19 -6.36 24.13
N HIS A 443 -21.06 -7.47 24.87
CA HIS A 443 -22.19 -8.36 25.18
C HIS A 443 -23.23 -7.66 26.05
N PHE A 444 -22.79 -6.89 27.05
CA PHE A 444 -23.66 -6.02 27.82
C PHE A 444 -24.49 -5.11 26.89
N ARG A 445 -23.85 -4.33 26.01
CA ARG A 445 -24.54 -3.44 25.07
C ARG A 445 -25.60 -4.17 24.25
N ASN A 446 -25.23 -5.26 23.57
CA ASN A 446 -26.15 -6.02 22.72
C ASN A 446 -27.30 -6.65 23.53
N SER A 447 -27.04 -7.05 24.78
CA SER A 447 -28.06 -7.61 25.67
C SER A 447 -29.07 -6.58 26.18
N MET A 448 -28.73 -5.28 26.12
CA MET A 448 -29.50 -4.16 26.69
C MET A 448 -30.19 -3.30 25.62
N ILE A 449 -30.33 -3.76 24.38
CA ILE A 449 -30.94 -3.01 23.28
C ILE A 449 -32.38 -2.58 23.64
N GLY A 450 -32.69 -1.30 23.44
CA GLY A 450 -33.99 -0.68 23.76
C GLY A 450 -34.13 -0.14 25.19
N GLU A 451 -33.44 -0.73 26.16
CA GLU A 451 -33.55 -0.37 27.58
C GLU A 451 -33.04 1.06 27.86
N ASN A 452 -33.52 1.70 28.92
CA ASN A 452 -33.09 3.07 29.28
C ASN A 452 -31.63 3.10 29.74
N SER A 453 -31.03 4.29 29.82
CA SER A 453 -29.66 4.49 30.33
C SER A 453 -29.63 5.49 31.49
N ASN A 454 -28.66 5.33 32.38
CA ASN A 454 -28.28 6.33 33.39
C ASN A 454 -26.75 6.26 33.58
N VAL A 455 -26.06 7.37 33.32
CA VAL A 455 -24.61 7.50 33.51
C VAL A 455 -24.35 8.29 34.79
N SER A 456 -23.47 7.80 35.65
CA SER A 456 -23.17 8.40 36.95
C SER A 456 -21.81 7.94 37.48
N ASN A 457 -21.28 8.60 38.51
CA ASN A 457 -20.07 8.15 39.19
C ASN A 457 -20.39 7.32 40.43
N CYS A 458 -19.69 6.20 40.60
CA CYS A 458 -19.80 5.32 41.77
C CYS A 458 -19.01 5.86 42.98
N GLY A 459 -19.06 7.17 43.23
CA GLY A 459 -18.56 7.85 44.44
C GLY A 459 -17.26 8.66 44.29
N ASP A 460 -16.55 8.54 43.18
CA ASP A 460 -15.47 9.45 42.77
C ASP A 460 -15.31 9.45 41.24
N ASP A 461 -14.60 10.45 40.70
CA ASP A 461 -14.33 10.61 39.28
C ASP A 461 -13.36 9.54 38.70
N LEU A 462 -12.89 8.60 39.51
CA LEU A 462 -12.16 7.40 39.05
C LEU A 462 -13.05 6.15 38.97
N CYS A 463 -14.35 6.30 39.21
CA CYS A 463 -15.34 5.24 39.17
C CYS A 463 -16.57 5.67 38.35
N LEU A 464 -16.70 5.14 37.14
CA LEU A 464 -17.87 5.37 36.26
C LEU A 464 -18.85 4.20 36.34
N MET A 465 -20.14 4.52 36.29
CA MET A 465 -21.25 3.57 36.35
C MET A 465 -22.26 3.89 35.24
N VAL A 466 -22.42 2.98 34.28
CA VAL A 466 -23.39 3.06 33.18
C VAL A 466 -24.46 1.99 33.38
N GLU A 467 -25.63 2.40 33.84
CA GLU A 467 -26.76 1.52 34.13
C GLU A 467 -27.71 1.42 32.95
N ARG A 468 -28.23 0.22 32.68
CA ARG A 468 -29.27 -0.04 31.69
C ARG A 468 -30.46 -0.73 32.35
N TYR A 469 -31.69 -0.23 32.11
CA TYR A 469 -32.85 -0.65 32.91
C TYR A 469 -34.21 -0.59 32.18
N ALA A 470 -34.99 -1.63 32.45
CA ALA A 470 -36.43 -1.79 32.21
C ALA A 470 -37.25 -1.70 33.52
N GLY A 471 -36.62 -1.93 34.67
CA GLY A 471 -37.28 -2.14 35.96
C GLY A 471 -37.53 -3.62 36.29
N SER A 472 -36.68 -4.52 35.79
CA SER A 472 -36.75 -5.96 35.99
C SER A 472 -35.35 -6.56 36.04
N SER A 473 -35.00 -7.31 37.10
CA SER A 473 -33.63 -7.84 37.27
C SER A 473 -33.23 -8.93 36.27
N ALA A 474 -34.13 -9.38 35.40
CA ALA A 474 -33.82 -10.20 34.22
C ALA A 474 -33.49 -9.37 32.96
N GLN A 475 -33.80 -8.07 32.97
CA GLN A 475 -33.57 -7.13 31.86
C GLN A 475 -32.54 -6.06 32.19
N ASP A 476 -32.45 -5.64 33.45
CA ASP A 476 -31.55 -4.60 33.92
C ASP A 476 -30.09 -5.10 34.04
N GLY A 477 -29.14 -4.17 34.06
CA GLY A 477 -27.74 -4.43 34.42
C GLY A 477 -26.89 -3.16 34.42
N VAL A 478 -25.63 -3.25 34.87
CA VAL A 478 -24.72 -2.11 34.98
C VAL A 478 -23.29 -2.46 34.60
N VAL A 479 -22.65 -1.59 33.80
CA VAL A 479 -21.20 -1.59 33.60
C VAL A 479 -20.57 -0.61 34.58
N VAL A 480 -19.52 -1.06 35.27
CA VAL A 480 -18.75 -0.26 36.22
C VAL A 480 -17.28 -0.29 35.82
N ALA A 481 -16.69 0.87 35.55
CA ALA A 481 -15.27 1.04 35.27
C ALA A 481 -14.58 1.69 36.47
N ASN A 482 -13.64 0.99 37.10
CA ASN A 482 -12.92 1.44 38.28
C ASN A 482 -11.42 1.61 37.98
N ALA A 483 -11.03 2.84 37.65
CA ALA A 483 -9.63 3.22 37.44
C ALA A 483 -8.84 3.41 38.76
N ASN A 484 -9.51 3.36 39.93
CA ASN A 484 -8.83 3.45 41.22
C ASN A 484 -7.81 2.30 41.39
N GLY A 485 -6.66 2.62 41.99
CA GLY A 485 -5.66 1.64 42.44
C GLY A 485 -6.10 0.80 43.65
N SER A 486 -7.39 0.80 43.99
CA SER A 486 -7.99 0.08 45.12
C SER A 486 -9.34 -0.53 44.73
N VAL A 487 -9.72 -1.60 45.44
CA VAL A 487 -11.03 -2.26 45.25
C VAL A 487 -12.15 -1.31 45.64
N LYS A 488 -13.10 -1.10 44.72
CA LYS A 488 -14.25 -0.23 44.93
C LYS A 488 -15.43 -1.01 45.52
N ASN A 489 -15.76 -0.73 46.77
CA ASN A 489 -17.02 -1.18 47.38
C ASN A 489 -18.20 -0.39 46.79
N LEU A 490 -19.23 -1.08 46.32
CA LEU A 490 -20.45 -0.47 45.77
C LEU A 490 -21.62 -0.45 46.76
N ALA A 491 -21.46 -1.02 47.97
CA ALA A 491 -22.51 -1.03 48.98
C ALA A 491 -22.85 0.40 49.46
N GLY A 492 -24.11 0.79 49.27
CA GLY A 492 -24.63 2.14 49.56
C GLY A 492 -24.82 3.02 48.31
N THR A 493 -24.35 2.60 47.13
CA THR A 493 -24.53 3.34 45.88
C THR A 493 -26.00 3.27 45.41
N SER A 494 -26.61 4.42 45.13
CA SER A 494 -27.98 4.48 44.57
C SER A 494 -27.98 4.04 43.10
N THR A 495 -29.05 3.38 42.67
CA THR A 495 -29.12 2.69 41.38
C THR A 495 -30.54 2.70 40.79
N LYS A 496 -30.65 2.65 39.46
CA LYS A 496 -31.90 2.47 38.71
C LYS A 496 -32.31 1.00 38.56
N LEU A 497 -31.42 0.06 38.86
CA LEU A 497 -31.66 -1.37 38.74
C LEU A 497 -32.77 -1.84 39.69
N ALA A 498 -33.58 -2.79 39.23
CA ALA A 498 -34.56 -3.48 40.06
C ALA A 498 -33.89 -4.38 41.13
N ASN A 499 -34.68 -4.76 42.13
CA ASN A 499 -34.24 -5.68 43.19
C ASN A 499 -33.79 -7.03 42.59
N GLY A 500 -32.62 -7.51 43.02
CA GLY A 500 -32.05 -8.77 42.54
C GLY A 500 -30.55 -8.87 42.81
N THR A 501 -29.96 -10.00 42.44
CA THR A 501 -28.51 -10.17 42.33
C THR A 501 -28.14 -10.13 40.86
N TYR A 502 -27.00 -9.52 40.53
CA TYR A 502 -26.46 -9.41 39.17
C TYR A 502 -25.02 -9.91 39.19
N THR A 503 -24.61 -10.62 38.14
CA THR A 503 -23.30 -11.28 38.05
C THR A 503 -22.43 -10.58 37.02
N ASP A 504 -21.19 -10.29 37.38
CA ASP A 504 -20.18 -9.78 36.46
C ASP A 504 -19.73 -10.87 35.48
N GLU A 505 -19.84 -10.59 34.18
CA GLU A 505 -19.41 -11.50 33.12
C GLU A 505 -17.90 -11.82 33.15
N VAL A 506 -17.06 -10.89 33.62
CA VAL A 506 -15.59 -11.05 33.60
C VAL A 506 -15.09 -11.97 34.71
N THR A 507 -15.53 -11.74 35.94
CA THR A 507 -15.00 -12.43 37.14
C THR A 507 -15.96 -13.42 37.79
N GLY A 508 -17.26 -13.39 37.44
CA GLY A 508 -18.30 -14.12 38.15
C GLY A 508 -18.60 -13.58 39.56
N SER A 509 -18.06 -12.42 39.93
CA SER A 509 -18.44 -11.71 41.16
C SER A 509 -19.86 -11.15 41.05
N THR A 510 -20.47 -10.75 42.18
CA THR A 510 -21.88 -10.32 42.19
C THR A 510 -22.11 -9.02 42.95
N ILE A 511 -23.02 -8.19 42.44
CA ILE A 511 -23.70 -7.16 43.22
C ILE A 511 -25.12 -7.64 43.60
N THR A 512 -25.65 -7.13 44.71
CA THR A 512 -27.06 -7.30 45.06
C THR A 512 -27.69 -5.92 45.26
N VAL A 513 -28.90 -5.74 44.72
CA VAL A 513 -29.68 -4.51 44.73
C VAL A 513 -30.95 -4.72 45.53
N SER A 514 -31.28 -3.77 46.40
CA SER A 514 -32.55 -3.73 47.12
C SER A 514 -32.97 -2.28 47.40
N GLY A 515 -34.20 -1.92 47.00
CA GLY A 515 -34.79 -0.61 47.29
C GLY A 515 -34.17 0.56 46.52
N GLY A 516 -33.61 0.33 45.33
CA GLY A 516 -32.92 1.37 44.54
C GLY A 516 -31.50 1.68 45.03
N THR A 517 -30.90 0.74 45.77
CA THR A 517 -29.53 0.84 46.32
C THR A 517 -28.80 -0.49 46.13
N ILE A 518 -27.54 -0.46 45.69
CA ILE A 518 -26.64 -1.62 45.72
C ILE A 518 -26.31 -1.88 47.20
N THR A 519 -26.72 -3.03 47.75
CA THR A 519 -26.53 -3.36 49.17
C THR A 519 -25.24 -4.11 49.46
N SER A 520 -24.65 -4.75 48.45
CA SER A 520 -23.40 -5.51 48.56
C SER A 520 -22.76 -5.74 47.20
N GLY A 521 -21.44 -5.88 47.17
CA GLY A 521 -20.64 -6.16 45.97
C GLY A 521 -19.56 -5.10 45.73
N SER A 522 -18.59 -5.41 44.88
CA SER A 522 -17.41 -4.58 44.65
C SER A 522 -16.75 -4.87 43.31
N VAL A 523 -16.05 -3.89 42.76
CA VAL A 523 -15.19 -4.03 41.56
C VAL A 523 -13.73 -3.96 41.98
N ASN A 524 -12.88 -4.77 41.34
CA ASN A 524 -11.44 -4.80 41.63
C ASN A 524 -10.75 -3.47 41.30
N ALA A 525 -9.54 -3.28 41.83
CA ALA A 525 -8.68 -2.16 41.43
C ALA A 525 -8.32 -2.29 39.93
N LYS A 526 -8.29 -1.17 39.20
CA LYS A 526 -7.93 -1.11 37.77
C LYS A 526 -8.68 -2.16 36.93
N ALA A 527 -10.00 -2.15 37.01
CA ALA A 527 -10.84 -3.19 36.40
C ALA A 527 -12.22 -2.65 35.96
N ILE A 528 -12.84 -3.38 35.04
CA ILE A 528 -14.20 -3.17 34.55
C ILE A 528 -15.03 -4.41 34.85
N ALA A 529 -16.25 -4.21 35.33
CA ALA A 529 -17.22 -5.27 35.59
C ALA A 529 -18.53 -4.99 34.85
N ALA A 530 -19.12 -6.01 34.23
CA ALA A 530 -20.38 -5.93 33.50
C ALA A 530 -21.44 -6.79 34.20
N PHE A 531 -22.11 -6.21 35.19
CA PHE A 531 -23.09 -6.92 36.02
C PHE A 531 -24.44 -7.05 35.30
N SER A 532 -24.84 -8.27 34.95
CA SER A 532 -26.17 -8.56 34.41
C SER A 532 -26.68 -9.94 34.86
N ASN A 533 -27.85 -10.33 34.36
CA ASN A 533 -28.34 -11.73 34.40
C ASN A 533 -28.48 -12.34 32.99
N LYS A 534 -27.74 -11.79 32.01
CA LYS A 534 -27.72 -12.18 30.60
C LYS A 534 -26.31 -12.68 30.24
N THR A 535 -25.91 -13.82 30.79
CA THR A 535 -24.53 -14.33 30.69
C THR A 535 -24.16 -14.92 29.33
N ARG A 536 -22.93 -14.63 28.90
CA ARG A 536 -22.21 -15.23 27.77
C ARG A 536 -21.66 -16.63 28.11
N SER A 537 -21.31 -17.42 27.10
CA SER A 537 -20.92 -18.85 27.24
C SER A 537 -19.46 -19.22 26.95
N GLU A 538 -18.67 -18.38 26.26
CA GLU A 538 -17.35 -18.76 25.72
C GLU A 538 -16.27 -17.70 26.05
N LYS A 539 -15.02 -18.14 26.29
CA LYS A 539 -13.85 -17.26 26.34
C LYS A 539 -13.21 -17.13 24.95
N ILE A 540 -12.27 -16.18 24.80
CA ILE A 540 -11.42 -16.08 23.62
C ILE A 540 -9.98 -16.36 24.04
N SER A 541 -9.28 -17.19 23.28
CA SER A 541 -7.86 -17.48 23.44
C SER A 541 -7.31 -17.91 22.09
N THR A 542 -6.17 -17.38 21.67
CA THR A 542 -5.67 -17.53 20.30
C THR A 542 -4.19 -17.93 20.28
N ALA A 543 -3.80 -18.61 19.21
CA ALA A 543 -2.42 -18.98 18.90
C ALA A 543 -2.24 -18.77 17.39
N GLU A 544 -1.45 -17.77 17.00
CA GLU A 544 -1.50 -17.15 15.68
C GLU A 544 -0.07 -16.94 15.10
N ALA A 545 0.04 -16.69 13.80
CA ALA A 545 1.29 -16.36 13.14
C ALA A 545 1.07 -15.26 12.09
N TYR A 546 1.85 -14.17 12.18
CA TYR A 546 1.69 -12.97 11.36
C TYR A 546 2.96 -12.61 10.58
N PRO A 547 2.85 -12.16 9.30
CA PRO A 547 1.62 -12.15 8.51
C PRO A 547 1.07 -13.57 8.31
N ASN A 548 -0.24 -13.68 8.20
CA ASN A 548 -0.98 -14.96 8.09
C ASN A 548 -0.98 -15.55 6.67
N LYS A 549 -0.70 -14.73 5.66
CA LYS A 549 -0.67 -15.10 4.24
C LYS A 549 0.49 -14.47 3.47
N GLY A 550 0.47 -14.69 2.16
CA GLY A 550 1.22 -13.93 1.17
C GLY A 550 2.47 -14.63 0.65
N THR A 551 3.34 -13.84 0.02
CA THR A 551 4.59 -14.32 -0.55
C THR A 551 5.71 -14.41 0.49
N ILE A 552 6.69 -15.27 0.24
CA ILE A 552 8.02 -15.21 0.85
C ILE A 552 8.94 -14.53 -0.18
N PRO A 553 9.35 -13.27 0.05
CA PRO A 553 10.34 -12.59 -0.79
C PRO A 553 11.75 -13.17 -0.64
N GLY A 554 12.68 -12.69 -1.47
CA GLY A 554 14.13 -12.81 -1.29
C GLY A 554 14.63 -14.18 -0.81
N THR A 555 15.40 -14.19 0.27
CA THR A 555 15.93 -15.39 0.90
C THR A 555 14.95 -16.04 1.88
N SER A 556 14.29 -15.24 2.73
CA SER A 556 13.40 -15.72 3.81
C SER A 556 12.39 -14.65 4.23
N LYS A 557 11.31 -15.05 4.90
CA LYS A 557 10.32 -14.14 5.50
C LYS A 557 10.35 -14.22 7.02
N LYS A 558 10.22 -13.09 7.72
CA LYS A 558 9.94 -13.04 9.16
C LYS A 558 8.48 -13.40 9.44
N ILE A 559 8.23 -14.21 10.46
CA ILE A 559 6.88 -14.54 10.96
C ILE A 559 6.86 -14.34 12.48
N THR A 560 6.03 -13.43 12.95
CA THR A 560 5.79 -13.18 14.39
C THR A 560 4.73 -14.13 14.91
N LEU A 561 5.07 -14.94 15.90
CA LEU A 561 4.15 -15.87 16.55
C LEU A 561 3.45 -15.16 17.72
N ARG A 562 2.11 -15.19 17.74
CA ARG A 562 1.28 -14.51 18.75
C ARG A 562 0.48 -15.50 19.59
N ALA A 563 0.20 -15.11 20.84
CA ALA A 563 -0.49 -15.97 21.80
C ALA A 563 -1.27 -15.14 22.83
N TYR A 564 -2.60 -15.10 22.71
CA TYR A 564 -3.47 -14.40 23.65
C TYR A 564 -4.26 -15.39 24.52
N GLN A 565 -4.14 -15.28 25.85
CA GLN A 565 -4.74 -16.19 26.84
C GLN A 565 -4.46 -17.70 26.61
N ALA A 566 -3.41 -18.02 25.84
CA ALA A 566 -3.00 -19.38 25.53
C ALA A 566 -1.78 -19.82 26.35
N THR A 567 -1.70 -21.11 26.62
CA THR A 567 -0.57 -21.79 27.28
C THR A 567 -0.10 -22.97 26.44
N ASN A 568 1.03 -23.61 26.79
CA ASN A 568 1.61 -24.75 26.04
C ASN A 568 1.83 -24.45 24.55
N THR A 569 2.15 -23.20 24.24
CA THR A 569 2.23 -22.65 22.88
C THR A 569 3.40 -23.23 22.10
N THR A 570 3.11 -23.83 20.94
CA THR A 570 4.09 -24.55 20.11
C THR A 570 3.86 -24.30 18.62
N TYR A 571 4.93 -24.33 17.83
CA TYR A 571 4.89 -24.19 16.38
C TYR A 571 5.62 -25.33 15.67
N THR A 572 5.25 -25.55 14.41
CA THR A 572 5.88 -26.48 13.45
C THR A 572 5.82 -25.87 12.05
N THR A 573 6.88 -26.02 11.25
CA THR A 573 6.94 -25.53 9.87
C THR A 573 7.15 -26.66 8.86
N SER A 574 6.70 -26.46 7.63
CA SER A 574 6.95 -27.41 6.53
C SER A 574 8.42 -27.48 6.09
N ASP A 575 9.25 -26.48 6.42
CA ASP A 575 10.71 -26.50 6.19
C ASP A 575 11.52 -27.13 7.34
N GLY A 576 10.85 -27.69 8.35
CA GLY A 576 11.42 -28.60 9.34
C GLY A 576 11.73 -27.99 10.71
N GLN A 577 11.39 -26.72 10.94
CA GLN A 577 11.55 -26.04 12.22
C GLN A 577 10.38 -26.35 13.16
N SER A 578 10.65 -26.44 14.47
CA SER A 578 9.61 -26.60 15.49
C SER A 578 10.11 -26.19 16.87
N GLY A 579 9.20 -25.76 17.74
CA GLY A 579 9.53 -25.39 19.12
C GLY A 579 8.34 -24.92 19.93
N SER A 580 8.57 -24.58 21.20
CA SER A 580 7.68 -23.73 22.00
C SER A 580 7.90 -22.26 21.66
N TYR A 581 6.90 -21.40 21.88
CA TYR A 581 7.02 -19.95 21.66
C TYR A 581 6.24 -19.12 22.69
N SER A 582 6.66 -17.88 22.88
CA SER A 582 6.01 -16.82 23.67
C SER A 582 5.42 -15.74 22.75
N ASP A 583 4.48 -14.94 23.25
CA ASP A 583 3.85 -13.88 22.45
C ASP A 583 4.86 -12.83 21.94
N GLY A 584 5.01 -12.76 20.62
CA GLY A 584 5.97 -11.89 19.94
C GLY A 584 7.28 -12.57 19.53
N ASP A 585 7.46 -13.87 19.75
CA ASP A 585 8.62 -14.61 19.23
C ASP A 585 8.62 -14.61 17.70
N VAL A 586 9.74 -14.25 17.07
CA VAL A 586 9.87 -14.19 15.60
C VAL A 586 10.68 -15.37 15.07
N ILE A 587 10.10 -16.12 14.12
CA ILE A 587 10.80 -17.15 13.34
C ILE A 587 11.09 -16.66 11.91
N LYS A 588 11.95 -17.36 11.17
CA LYS A 588 12.18 -17.11 9.74
C LYS A 588 11.86 -18.36 8.92
N ILE A 589 11.12 -18.21 7.82
CA ILE A 589 10.72 -19.33 6.94
C ILE A 589 11.25 -19.17 5.52
N GLY A 590 11.38 -20.28 4.80
CA GLY A 590 11.60 -20.28 3.34
C GLY A 590 13.03 -20.08 2.88
N ALA A 591 14.01 -20.15 3.78
CA ALA A 591 15.45 -20.08 3.47
C ALA A 591 15.92 -21.15 2.47
N ASN A 592 15.29 -22.34 2.51
CA ASN A 592 15.60 -23.48 1.63
C ASN A 592 14.56 -23.70 0.51
N ALA A 593 13.59 -22.79 0.37
CA ALA A 593 12.45 -22.94 -0.54
C ALA A 593 12.74 -22.40 -1.94
N LYS A 594 12.18 -23.08 -2.96
CA LYS A 594 12.27 -22.71 -4.38
C LYS A 594 11.06 -21.88 -4.79
N LYS A 595 11.19 -21.05 -5.83
CA LYS A 595 10.07 -20.28 -6.38
C LYS A 595 8.92 -21.22 -6.78
N GLY A 596 7.74 -20.99 -6.20
CA GLY A 596 6.54 -21.80 -6.37
C GLY A 596 6.29 -22.83 -5.25
N ASP A 597 7.24 -23.07 -4.34
CA ASP A 597 7.01 -23.90 -3.17
C ASP A 597 6.02 -23.21 -2.21
N VAL A 598 5.06 -23.97 -1.67
CA VAL A 598 4.16 -23.52 -0.60
C VAL A 598 4.68 -24.03 0.73
N LEU A 599 4.92 -23.11 1.66
CA LEU A 599 5.33 -23.39 3.02
C LEU A 599 4.16 -23.20 3.97
N THR A 600 4.13 -23.97 5.05
CA THR A 600 3.13 -23.82 6.10
C THR A 600 3.77 -23.56 7.46
N VAL A 601 3.13 -22.70 8.25
CA VAL A 601 3.42 -22.52 9.69
C VAL A 601 2.18 -22.97 10.44
N THR A 602 2.32 -24.02 11.24
CA THR A 602 1.25 -24.51 12.13
C THR A 602 1.57 -24.17 13.57
N VAL A 603 0.71 -23.39 14.21
CA VAL A 603 0.77 -22.98 15.62
C VAL A 603 -0.32 -23.68 16.42
N LYS A 604 -0.04 -23.92 17.71
CA LYS A 604 -0.91 -24.63 18.64
C LYS A 604 -0.80 -24.08 20.05
N GLY A 605 -1.82 -24.29 20.87
CA GLY A 605 -1.81 -23.97 22.30
C GLY A 605 -2.99 -24.56 23.06
N THR A 606 -3.14 -24.18 24.32
CA THR A 606 -4.29 -24.50 25.20
C THR A 606 -4.88 -23.21 25.73
N GLY A 607 -6.14 -22.92 25.42
CA GLY A 607 -6.83 -21.69 25.82
C GLY A 607 -7.19 -21.60 27.30
N ALA A 608 -7.63 -20.42 27.76
CA ALA A 608 -8.06 -20.16 29.15
C ALA A 608 -9.42 -20.80 29.52
N ASP A 609 -10.03 -21.52 28.59
CA ASP A 609 -11.17 -22.43 28.74
C ASP A 609 -10.76 -23.93 28.77
N GLY A 610 -9.47 -24.23 28.53
CA GLY A 610 -8.91 -25.58 28.42
C GLY A 610 -8.99 -26.20 27.03
N GLN A 611 -9.50 -25.50 26.01
CA GLN A 611 -9.61 -26.04 24.66
C GLN A 611 -8.26 -26.06 23.92
N ALA A 612 -8.11 -27.01 23.00
CA ALA A 612 -6.93 -27.11 22.15
C ALA A 612 -7.06 -26.16 20.94
N ILE A 613 -6.09 -25.25 20.80
CA ILE A 613 -5.99 -24.31 19.69
C ILE A 613 -5.05 -24.91 18.64
N THR A 614 -5.38 -24.82 17.35
CA THR A 614 -4.48 -25.20 16.23
C THR A 614 -4.86 -24.44 14.96
N HIS A 615 -3.92 -23.67 14.40
CA HIS A 615 -4.09 -22.95 13.13
C HIS A 615 -2.91 -23.24 12.20
N THR A 616 -3.15 -23.27 10.89
CA THR A 616 -2.13 -23.54 9.87
C THR A 616 -2.19 -22.47 8.77
N TYR A 617 -1.17 -21.63 8.74
CA TYR A 617 -0.98 -20.53 7.80
C TYR A 617 -0.12 -20.97 6.62
N SER A 618 -0.29 -20.35 5.44
CA SER A 618 0.33 -20.80 4.18
C SER A 618 0.95 -19.66 3.37
N TYR A 619 2.15 -19.92 2.84
CA TYR A 619 3.03 -18.90 2.25
C TYR A 619 3.63 -19.41 0.93
N THR A 620 3.61 -18.61 -0.13
CA THR A 620 4.17 -19.02 -1.43
C THR A 620 5.53 -18.38 -1.67
N LYS A 621 6.57 -19.18 -1.89
CA LYS A 621 7.90 -18.67 -2.20
C LYS A 621 7.94 -18.00 -3.59
N GLN A 622 8.35 -16.74 -3.64
CA GLN A 622 8.48 -15.97 -4.89
C GLN A 622 9.91 -15.50 -5.13
N GLY A 623 10.21 -15.17 -6.39
CA GLY A 623 11.53 -14.71 -6.81
C GLY A 623 11.61 -13.23 -7.19
N ASP A 624 10.47 -12.54 -7.29
CA ASP A 624 10.40 -11.08 -7.42
C ASP A 624 9.76 -10.53 -6.14
N PRO A 625 10.54 -9.95 -5.21
CA PRO A 625 10.02 -9.33 -3.98
C PRO A 625 9.23 -8.03 -4.20
N THR A 626 9.19 -7.46 -5.42
CA THR A 626 8.42 -6.24 -5.73
C THR A 626 7.07 -6.52 -6.40
N TYR A 627 6.72 -7.79 -6.57
CA TYR A 627 5.53 -8.27 -7.27
C TYR A 627 4.65 -9.16 -6.37
N ASP A 628 3.37 -8.82 -6.23
CA ASP A 628 2.40 -9.70 -5.57
C ASP A 628 1.54 -10.45 -6.62
N PRO A 629 1.56 -11.79 -6.65
CA PRO A 629 0.76 -12.58 -7.58
C PRO A 629 -0.76 -12.57 -7.26
N SER A 630 -1.19 -12.04 -6.12
CA SER A 630 -2.61 -11.94 -5.73
C SER A 630 -3.31 -10.67 -6.24
N ASP A 631 -2.58 -9.55 -6.40
CA ASP A 631 -3.07 -8.33 -7.06
C ASP A 631 -2.55 -8.17 -8.50
N GLY A 632 -1.47 -8.87 -8.87
CA GLY A 632 -0.89 -8.89 -10.20
C GLY A 632 -0.03 -7.66 -10.56
N THR A 633 0.34 -6.83 -9.59
CA THR A 633 1.03 -5.55 -9.79
C THR A 633 2.49 -5.58 -9.30
N GLN A 634 3.31 -4.69 -9.86
CA GLN A 634 4.69 -4.44 -9.44
C GLN A 634 4.78 -3.05 -8.82
N SER A 635 5.43 -2.94 -7.66
CA SER A 635 5.53 -1.65 -6.96
C SER A 635 6.48 -0.67 -7.68
N PRO A 636 5.98 0.48 -8.19
CA PRO A 636 6.82 1.55 -8.68
C PRO A 636 7.33 2.40 -7.51
N CYS A 637 8.55 2.93 -7.60
CA CYS A 637 8.99 3.95 -6.65
C CYS A 637 8.57 5.32 -7.20
N ASP A 638 7.60 5.96 -6.56
CA ASP A 638 7.10 7.28 -6.98
C ASP A 638 8.11 8.41 -6.68
N LYS A 639 7.79 9.66 -7.04
CA LYS A 639 8.69 10.81 -6.81
C LYS A 639 9.05 11.02 -5.33
N TYR A 640 8.13 10.73 -4.41
CA TYR A 640 8.39 10.86 -2.97
C TYR A 640 9.21 9.67 -2.43
N CYS A 641 8.93 8.45 -2.88
CA CYS A 641 9.77 7.27 -2.64
C CYS A 641 11.20 7.49 -3.13
N VAL A 642 11.38 7.93 -4.38
CA VAL A 642 12.71 8.21 -4.96
C VAL A 642 13.46 9.25 -4.12
N ALA A 643 12.79 10.33 -3.72
CA ALA A 643 13.40 11.35 -2.86
C ALA A 643 13.74 10.82 -1.45
N TYR A 644 12.89 9.98 -0.85
CA TYR A 644 13.16 9.34 0.44
C TYR A 644 14.35 8.38 0.36
N MET A 645 14.40 7.53 -0.67
CA MET A 645 15.52 6.61 -0.89
C MET A 645 16.84 7.38 -1.05
N GLN A 646 16.86 8.36 -1.95
CA GLN A 646 18.03 9.21 -2.18
C GLN A 646 18.49 9.95 -0.92
N LYS A 647 17.56 10.50 -0.13
CA LYS A 647 17.85 11.20 1.13
C LYS A 647 18.52 10.29 2.17
N ASN A 648 18.15 9.01 2.21
CA ASN A 648 18.67 8.03 3.18
C ASN A 648 19.84 7.18 2.62
N GLY A 649 20.28 7.40 1.38
CA GLY A 649 21.36 6.65 0.75
C GLY A 649 20.95 5.28 0.20
N TYR A 650 19.65 5.02 0.08
CA TYR A 650 19.10 3.81 -0.51
C TYR A 650 18.93 3.97 -2.03
N ASN A 651 19.05 2.87 -2.77
CA ASN A 651 18.84 2.85 -4.22
C ASN A 651 17.37 2.50 -4.54
N PRO A 652 16.55 3.38 -5.13
CA PRO A 652 15.14 3.09 -5.42
C PRO A 652 14.93 1.95 -6.44
N ASP A 653 15.95 1.58 -7.21
CA ASP A 653 15.90 0.45 -8.15
C ASP A 653 16.21 -0.91 -7.49
N THR A 654 16.78 -0.93 -6.28
CA THR A 654 17.17 -2.18 -5.58
C THR A 654 16.85 -2.24 -4.09
N TYR A 655 16.32 -1.18 -3.47
CA TYR A 655 15.98 -1.18 -2.05
C TYR A 655 14.71 -1.99 -1.80
N ILE A 656 14.86 -2.94 -0.89
CA ILE A 656 13.86 -3.81 -0.29
C ILE A 656 14.34 -4.03 1.15
N ASP A 657 13.44 -4.30 2.10
CA ASP A 657 13.78 -4.27 3.53
C ASP A 657 15.06 -5.07 3.86
N SER A 658 16.01 -4.36 4.48
CA SER A 658 17.30 -4.91 4.90
C SER A 658 17.23 -6.14 5.79
N GLU A 659 16.10 -6.38 6.48
CA GLU A 659 15.90 -7.57 7.32
C GLU A 659 15.23 -8.76 6.61
N GLU A 660 14.56 -8.50 5.48
CA GLU A 660 14.12 -9.50 4.48
C GLU A 660 15.13 -9.57 3.30
N THR A 661 16.39 -9.27 3.63
CA THR A 661 17.64 -9.22 2.84
C THR A 661 17.54 -9.46 1.33
N ASP A 662 17.99 -8.44 0.58
CA ASP A 662 18.60 -8.50 -0.77
C ASP A 662 18.34 -9.77 -1.59
N TYR A 663 17.58 -9.61 -2.67
CA TYR A 663 17.50 -10.57 -3.77
C TYR A 663 18.91 -10.93 -4.28
N GLU A 664 19.33 -12.18 -4.08
CA GLU A 664 20.53 -12.76 -4.72
C GLU A 664 20.33 -13.00 -6.23
N GLY A 665 20.07 -11.93 -6.97
CA GLY A 665 20.71 -11.70 -8.25
C GLY A 665 20.52 -12.75 -9.34
N GLY A 666 19.34 -13.35 -9.48
CA GLY A 666 19.03 -14.11 -10.69
C GLY A 666 17.70 -14.85 -10.72
N SER A 667 17.15 -14.94 -11.93
CA SER A 667 16.12 -15.89 -12.36
C SER A 667 16.62 -17.36 -12.44
N GLY A 668 17.81 -17.65 -11.88
CA GLY A 668 18.62 -18.81 -12.21
C GLY A 668 19.38 -18.72 -13.54
N VAL A 669 19.21 -17.63 -14.31
CA VAL A 669 19.89 -17.41 -15.59
C VAL A 669 21.20 -16.66 -15.40
N ASP A 670 22.30 -17.31 -15.78
CA ASP A 670 23.65 -16.72 -15.83
C ASP A 670 23.72 -15.52 -16.79
N ALA A 671 24.42 -14.45 -16.37
CA ALA A 671 24.82 -13.40 -17.29
C ALA A 671 25.79 -13.97 -18.34
N THR A 672 25.41 -13.90 -19.61
CA THR A 672 26.21 -14.37 -20.75
C THR A 672 27.17 -13.30 -21.28
N GLY A 673 26.82 -12.02 -21.10
CA GLY A 673 27.65 -10.88 -21.47
C GLY A 673 27.15 -9.56 -20.87
N VAL A 674 27.97 -8.52 -20.98
CA VAL A 674 27.65 -7.15 -20.54
C VAL A 674 28.22 -6.16 -21.56
N SER A 675 27.64 -4.96 -21.65
CA SER A 675 28.12 -3.87 -22.51
C SER A 675 28.04 -2.53 -21.77
N ILE A 676 28.86 -1.56 -22.19
CA ILE A 676 28.84 -0.18 -21.67
C ILE A 676 28.43 0.79 -22.79
N SER A 677 27.54 1.72 -22.44
CA SER A 677 27.08 2.86 -23.23
C SER A 677 27.18 4.14 -22.39
N GLY A 678 26.92 5.32 -22.95
CA GLY A 678 26.97 6.59 -22.18
C GLY A 678 27.39 7.80 -23.00
N ASP A 679 27.68 8.90 -22.30
CA ASP A 679 27.84 10.25 -22.87
C ASP A 679 29.06 10.39 -23.80
N GLY A 680 28.83 10.18 -25.10
CA GLY A 680 29.87 10.22 -26.12
C GLY A 680 30.72 8.94 -26.20
N VAL A 681 30.22 7.81 -25.68
CA VAL A 681 30.87 6.51 -25.85
C VAL A 681 30.80 6.08 -27.31
N SER A 682 31.96 5.99 -27.97
CA SER A 682 32.10 5.54 -29.36
C SER A 682 33.20 4.49 -29.47
N ASN A 683 32.88 3.30 -30.01
CA ASN A 683 33.80 2.18 -30.17
C ASN A 683 34.61 1.85 -28.88
N GLY A 684 33.95 1.86 -27.73
CA GLY A 684 34.57 1.59 -26.42
C GLY A 684 35.49 2.69 -25.90
N LYS A 685 35.39 3.92 -26.43
CA LYS A 685 36.23 5.06 -26.03
C LYS A 685 35.41 6.33 -25.81
N VAL A 686 35.93 7.21 -24.95
CA VAL A 686 35.48 8.58 -24.72
C VAL A 686 36.70 9.48 -24.62
N SER A 687 36.61 10.71 -25.15
CA SER A 687 37.58 11.77 -24.89
C SER A 687 36.86 13.01 -24.37
N ARG A 688 37.47 13.73 -23.43
CA ARG A 688 36.98 15.02 -22.89
C ARG A 688 38.13 15.96 -22.55
N ASP A 689 37.94 17.26 -22.78
CA ASP A 689 38.88 18.30 -22.36
C ASP A 689 38.31 19.08 -21.16
N ILE A 690 38.90 18.87 -19.97
CA ILE A 690 38.38 19.40 -18.71
C ILE A 690 38.55 20.93 -18.60
N SER A 691 39.41 21.56 -19.43
CA SER A 691 39.55 23.03 -19.47
C SER A 691 38.27 23.76 -19.91
N SER A 692 37.27 23.03 -20.42
CA SER A 692 35.95 23.55 -20.80
C SER A 692 34.91 23.57 -19.67
N GLY A 693 35.23 23.00 -18.49
CA GLY A 693 34.29 22.83 -17.38
C GLY A 693 33.50 21.52 -17.40
N ASP A 694 33.58 20.74 -18.48
CA ASP A 694 33.02 19.37 -18.54
C ASP A 694 33.87 18.41 -17.67
N THR A 695 33.44 18.26 -16.42
CA THR A 695 34.18 17.56 -15.35
C THR A 695 33.58 16.19 -14.98
N SER A 696 32.45 15.79 -15.56
CA SER A 696 31.89 14.44 -15.33
C SER A 696 30.97 13.97 -16.45
N LEU A 697 30.96 12.67 -16.69
CA LEU A 697 30.12 12.00 -17.71
C LEU A 697 29.43 10.76 -17.14
N MET A 698 28.27 10.39 -17.68
CA MET A 698 27.52 9.21 -17.24
C MET A 698 27.77 8.00 -18.16
N LEU A 699 27.96 6.84 -17.55
CA LEU A 699 28.00 5.54 -18.22
C LEU A 699 26.82 4.68 -17.77
N LYS A 700 26.32 3.84 -18.69
CA LYS A 700 25.26 2.86 -18.44
C LYS A 700 25.72 1.47 -18.90
N ALA A 701 25.71 0.51 -17.98
CA ALA A 701 25.88 -0.91 -18.29
C ALA A 701 24.55 -1.53 -18.77
N THR A 702 24.63 -2.67 -19.46
CA THR A 702 23.47 -3.50 -19.82
C THR A 702 23.91 -4.96 -19.91
N VAL A 703 23.21 -5.86 -19.22
CA VAL A 703 23.57 -7.27 -19.08
C VAL A 703 22.67 -8.15 -19.95
N THR A 704 23.25 -9.18 -20.57
CA THR A 704 22.57 -10.09 -21.51
C THR A 704 22.58 -11.52 -20.96
N PRO A 705 21.46 -12.27 -20.97
CA PRO A 705 20.13 -11.83 -21.40
C PRO A 705 19.48 -10.87 -20.38
N SER A 706 18.37 -10.24 -20.76
CA SER A 706 17.71 -9.19 -19.96
C SER A 706 17.03 -9.69 -18.68
N ASP A 707 16.81 -11.00 -18.57
CA ASP A 707 16.28 -11.72 -17.42
C ASP A 707 17.38 -12.26 -16.48
N ALA A 708 18.65 -12.12 -16.84
CA ALA A 708 19.77 -12.27 -15.91
C ALA A 708 19.93 -10.99 -15.06
N SER A 709 20.66 -11.08 -13.95
CA SER A 709 20.90 -9.93 -13.06
C SER A 709 21.60 -8.78 -13.79
N GLN A 710 20.95 -7.62 -13.78
CA GLN A 710 21.46 -6.39 -14.40
C GLN A 710 22.48 -5.65 -13.50
N ARG A 711 22.75 -6.15 -12.29
CA ARG A 711 23.68 -5.52 -11.34
C ARG A 711 25.13 -5.71 -11.80
N VAL A 712 25.89 -4.61 -11.83
CA VAL A 712 27.32 -4.61 -12.08
C VAL A 712 28.08 -3.87 -10.98
N THR A 713 29.33 -4.25 -10.74
CA THR A 713 30.30 -3.43 -10.00
C THR A 713 31.16 -2.64 -10.99
N TRP A 714 31.44 -1.38 -10.66
CA TRP A 714 32.27 -0.50 -11.46
C TRP A 714 33.68 -0.35 -10.84
N SER A 715 34.70 -0.17 -11.68
CA SER A 715 36.05 0.17 -11.24
C SER A 715 36.80 1.01 -12.29
N SER A 716 37.79 1.79 -11.84
CA SER A 716 38.73 2.51 -12.70
C SER A 716 40.12 1.88 -12.64
N SER A 717 40.88 1.99 -13.74
CA SER A 717 42.31 1.68 -13.74
C SER A 717 43.18 2.82 -13.18
N ASP A 718 42.66 4.04 -13.07
CA ASP A 718 43.32 5.19 -12.43
C ASP A 718 42.28 6.23 -11.97
N ASP A 719 41.83 6.08 -10.72
CA ASP A 719 40.93 7.03 -10.04
C ASP A 719 41.53 8.44 -9.86
N SER A 720 42.82 8.65 -10.12
CA SER A 720 43.45 9.97 -10.11
C SER A 720 43.37 10.67 -11.49
N VAL A 721 43.02 9.96 -12.56
CA VAL A 721 42.66 10.52 -13.88
C VAL A 721 41.15 10.63 -14.03
N ALA A 722 40.43 9.52 -13.83
CA ALA A 722 38.98 9.48 -13.89
C ALA A 722 38.46 8.42 -12.90
N ALA A 723 37.63 8.83 -11.95
CA ALA A 723 37.05 7.94 -10.94
C ALA A 723 35.58 7.65 -11.24
N VAL A 724 35.14 6.40 -11.01
CA VAL A 724 33.76 5.95 -11.29
C VAL A 724 33.00 5.63 -10.01
N SER A 725 31.73 6.03 -9.93
CA SER A 725 30.83 5.69 -8.83
C SER A 725 30.11 4.36 -9.07
N SER A 726 29.43 3.83 -8.06
CA SER A 726 28.58 2.62 -8.14
C SER A 726 27.46 2.72 -9.17
N GLU A 727 27.08 3.92 -9.59
CA GLU A 727 26.02 4.21 -10.55
C GLU A 727 26.55 4.38 -11.98
N GLY A 728 27.87 4.33 -12.18
CA GLY A 728 28.51 4.56 -13.49
C GLY A 728 28.81 6.02 -13.81
N LYS A 729 28.63 6.96 -12.86
CA LYS A 729 29.08 8.35 -13.05
C LYS A 729 30.59 8.42 -12.97
N VAL A 730 31.23 8.99 -13.99
CA VAL A 730 32.69 9.15 -14.06
C VAL A 730 33.06 10.61 -13.86
N SER A 731 33.83 10.89 -12.80
CA SER A 731 34.38 12.22 -12.49
C SER A 731 35.81 12.34 -13.02
N LEU A 732 36.04 13.35 -13.86
CA LEU A 732 37.29 13.61 -14.58
C LEU A 732 38.18 14.56 -13.76
N LYS A 733 39.44 14.20 -13.50
CA LYS A 733 40.28 14.92 -12.51
C LYS A 733 41.52 15.59 -13.09
N LYS A 734 42.23 14.96 -14.02
CA LYS A 734 43.47 15.49 -14.65
C LYS A 734 43.70 14.87 -16.02
N ALA A 735 44.50 15.51 -16.86
CA ALA A 735 44.95 14.94 -18.14
C ALA A 735 45.59 13.54 -17.97
N GLY A 736 45.21 12.60 -18.82
CA GLY A 736 45.65 11.21 -18.73
C GLY A 736 44.74 10.24 -19.49
N THR A 737 44.81 8.95 -19.17
CA THR A 737 43.84 7.96 -19.65
C THR A 737 43.61 6.89 -18.60
N ALA A 738 42.34 6.57 -18.34
CA ALA A 738 41.89 5.52 -17.45
C ALA A 738 40.91 4.58 -18.19
N THR A 739 40.85 3.31 -17.79
CA THR A 739 39.85 2.36 -18.28
C THR A 739 38.83 2.12 -17.19
N ILE A 740 37.56 2.39 -17.49
CA ILE A 740 36.44 2.08 -16.63
C ILE A 740 35.90 0.70 -16.99
N THR A 741 35.68 -0.15 -16.00
CA THR A 741 35.22 -1.54 -16.15
C THR A 741 33.88 -1.71 -15.44
N ALA A 742 32.93 -2.39 -16.09
CA ALA A 742 31.70 -2.90 -15.47
C ALA A 742 31.77 -4.42 -15.38
N THR A 743 31.51 -5.00 -14.20
CA THR A 743 31.65 -6.43 -13.91
C THR A 743 30.35 -7.00 -13.35
N THR A 744 29.82 -8.04 -13.97
CA THR A 744 28.62 -8.78 -13.48
C THR A 744 28.95 -9.73 -12.32
N SER A 745 27.94 -10.19 -11.59
CA SER A 745 28.11 -11.10 -10.43
C SER A 745 28.85 -12.41 -10.77
N ASN A 746 28.68 -12.96 -11.97
CA ASN A 746 29.39 -14.15 -12.45
C ASN A 746 30.67 -13.84 -13.25
N GLY A 747 31.16 -12.59 -13.19
CA GLY A 747 32.47 -12.20 -13.70
C GLY A 747 32.56 -11.86 -15.19
N LYS A 748 31.45 -11.72 -15.94
CA LYS A 748 31.53 -11.09 -17.29
C LYS A 748 31.85 -9.61 -17.12
N THR A 749 32.78 -9.10 -17.94
CA THR A 749 33.23 -7.71 -17.92
C THR A 749 32.98 -6.99 -19.25
N ALA A 750 32.82 -5.68 -19.17
CA ALA A 750 32.92 -4.74 -20.30
C ALA A 750 33.77 -3.55 -19.88
N THR A 751 34.43 -2.90 -20.85
CA THR A 751 35.33 -1.76 -20.59
C THR A 751 35.07 -0.58 -21.51
N VAL A 752 35.41 0.62 -21.04
CA VAL A 752 35.48 1.84 -21.84
C VAL A 752 36.73 2.64 -21.45
N THR A 753 37.49 3.09 -22.45
CA THR A 753 38.69 3.92 -22.24
C THR A 753 38.30 5.40 -22.20
N ILE A 754 38.58 6.07 -21.10
CA ILE A 754 38.36 7.50 -20.88
C ILE A 754 39.70 8.23 -21.03
N THR A 755 39.83 9.06 -22.07
CA THR A 755 40.99 9.95 -22.26
C THR A 755 40.61 11.37 -21.83
N VAL A 756 41.37 11.91 -20.88
CA VAL A 756 41.17 13.28 -20.36
C VAL A 756 42.29 14.16 -20.91
N THR A 757 41.95 15.35 -21.42
CA THR A 757 42.90 16.35 -21.93
C THR A 757 42.67 17.71 -21.26
N GLY A 758 43.66 18.60 -21.37
CA GLY A 758 43.63 19.91 -20.73
C GLY A 758 43.89 19.85 -19.21
N GLU A 759 44.09 21.02 -18.63
CA GLU A 759 44.10 21.21 -17.17
C GLU A 759 42.70 21.62 -16.71
N ALA A 760 42.28 21.23 -15.50
CA ALA A 760 41.03 21.73 -14.94
C ALA A 760 41.09 23.27 -14.87
N PRO A 761 39.99 24.00 -15.15
CA PRO A 761 39.97 25.44 -14.94
C PRO A 761 40.29 25.71 -13.47
N LYS A 762 41.29 26.55 -13.21
CA LYS A 762 41.63 26.96 -11.84
C LYS A 762 40.36 27.49 -11.18
N ALA A 763 40.02 26.97 -9.99
CA ALA A 763 38.95 27.54 -9.20
C ALA A 763 39.23 29.03 -8.97
N THR A 764 38.23 29.87 -9.26
CA THR A 764 38.26 31.31 -9.01
C THR A 764 38.24 31.63 -7.52
N ASN A 765 37.88 30.65 -6.69
CA ASN A 765 37.65 30.74 -5.27
C ASN A 765 38.48 29.66 -4.55
N VAL A 766 39.62 30.04 -3.96
CA VAL A 766 40.58 29.11 -3.35
C VAL A 766 41.04 29.63 -2.01
N VAL A 767 41.03 28.76 -1.01
CA VAL A 767 41.49 29.05 0.34
C VAL A 767 42.73 28.21 0.66
N TYR A 768 43.89 28.87 0.73
CA TYR A 768 45.14 28.27 1.20
C TYR A 768 45.23 28.32 2.73
N ALA A 769 45.95 27.36 3.32
CA ALA A 769 46.27 27.34 4.74
C ALA A 769 47.70 26.82 4.99
N ALA A 770 48.40 27.43 5.94
CA ALA A 770 49.50 26.74 6.62
C ALA A 770 48.92 25.88 7.75
N LYS A 771 49.16 24.57 7.76
CA LYS A 771 48.71 23.69 8.84
C LYS A 771 49.57 23.93 10.10
N PRO A 772 48.97 24.18 11.28
CA PRO A 772 49.70 24.20 12.55
C PRO A 772 50.53 22.94 12.79
N SER A 773 51.69 23.09 13.44
CA SER A 773 52.63 21.97 13.68
C SER A 773 52.06 20.90 14.63
N ASN A 774 51.14 21.28 15.50
CA ASN A 774 50.42 20.44 16.46
C ASN A 774 49.12 19.79 15.90
N TRP A 775 48.77 20.03 14.64
CA TRP A 775 47.60 19.40 14.01
C TRP A 775 48.06 18.21 13.15
N SER A 776 47.37 17.07 13.22
CA SER A 776 47.68 15.90 12.39
C SER A 776 47.22 16.12 10.94
N LYS A 777 45.96 16.53 10.78
CA LYS A 777 45.29 16.90 9.52
C LYS A 777 44.89 18.37 9.54
N ILE A 778 44.32 18.87 8.44
CA ILE A 778 43.63 20.16 8.41
C ILE A 778 42.40 20.08 7.51
N TYR A 779 41.28 20.57 8.03
CA TYR A 779 39.99 20.63 7.35
C TYR A 779 39.56 22.09 7.19
N ALA A 780 38.83 22.37 6.12
CA ALA A 780 38.11 23.62 5.92
C ALA A 780 36.59 23.35 5.97
N TYR A 781 35.92 23.90 6.98
CA TYR A 781 34.47 23.97 7.06
C TYR A 781 34.02 25.34 6.55
N VAL A 782 33.30 25.37 5.43
CA VAL A 782 32.87 26.60 4.75
C VAL A 782 31.35 26.66 4.73
N TYR A 783 30.78 27.78 5.15
CA TYR A 783 29.33 27.96 5.28
C TYR A 783 28.90 29.41 5.06
N VAL A 784 27.62 29.60 4.73
CA VAL A 784 26.93 30.90 4.74
C VAL A 784 25.87 30.86 5.83
N ASP A 785 25.70 31.95 6.60
CA ASP A 785 24.73 31.99 7.71
C ASP A 785 23.31 31.69 7.22
N GLY A 786 22.61 30.75 7.86
CA GLY A 786 21.24 30.36 7.51
C GLY A 786 21.09 29.60 6.18
N SER A 787 22.20 29.14 5.58
CA SER A 787 22.22 28.50 4.26
C SER A 787 23.10 27.23 4.26
N THR A 788 23.48 26.73 3.08
CA THR A 788 24.26 25.51 2.90
C THR A 788 25.72 25.65 3.38
N ASN A 789 26.31 24.50 3.71
CA ASN A 789 27.73 24.32 4.05
C ASN A 789 28.40 23.34 3.08
N ASN A 790 29.73 23.27 3.09
CA ASN A 790 30.49 22.42 2.18
C ASN A 790 30.47 20.92 2.53
N ALA A 791 30.32 20.58 3.81
CA ALA A 791 30.09 19.23 4.32
C ALA A 791 29.53 19.30 5.75
N LYS A 792 29.17 18.14 6.33
CA LYS A 792 29.00 18.02 7.80
C LYS A 792 30.35 18.33 8.49
N TRP A 793 30.31 18.82 9.73
CA TRP A 793 31.50 18.98 10.57
C TRP A 793 32.29 17.66 10.63
N PRO A 794 33.63 17.65 10.45
CA PRO A 794 34.59 18.77 10.48
C PRO A 794 34.76 19.59 9.18
N GLY A 795 33.97 19.37 8.13
CA GLY A 795 34.21 19.97 6.82
C GLY A 795 35.06 19.06 5.91
N VAL A 796 35.73 19.65 4.92
CA VAL A 796 36.52 18.91 3.92
C VAL A 796 38.01 18.96 4.25
N GLU A 797 38.69 17.82 4.20
CA GLU A 797 40.14 17.74 4.39
C GLU A 797 40.88 18.48 3.26
N MET A 798 41.76 19.41 3.60
CA MET A 798 42.46 20.24 2.61
C MET A 798 43.58 19.46 1.91
N THR A 799 43.80 19.73 0.64
CA THR A 799 44.82 19.04 -0.16
C THR A 799 46.20 19.63 0.11
N ALA A 800 47.19 18.77 0.39
CA ALA A 800 48.58 19.19 0.63
C ALA A 800 49.29 19.60 -0.67
N ILE A 801 50.06 20.69 -0.62
CA ILE A 801 50.88 21.18 -1.73
C ILE A 801 52.30 20.63 -1.60
N SER A 802 52.78 19.95 -2.63
CA SER A 802 54.19 19.52 -2.72
C SER A 802 55.06 20.67 -3.23
N GLY A 803 55.89 21.25 -2.35
CA GLY A 803 56.72 22.41 -2.68
C GLY A 803 55.91 23.71 -2.73
N THR A 804 55.88 24.34 -3.92
CA THR A 804 55.08 25.55 -4.20
C THR A 804 54.22 25.34 -5.44
N ASP A 805 52.97 25.76 -5.40
CA ASP A 805 52.03 25.64 -6.51
C ASP A 805 52.18 26.76 -7.57
N THR A 806 51.26 26.77 -8.54
CA THR A 806 51.22 27.76 -9.64
C THR A 806 50.72 29.16 -9.22
N CYS A 807 50.54 29.40 -7.92
CA CYS A 807 50.31 30.70 -7.29
C CYS A 807 51.44 31.06 -6.31
N GLY A 808 52.55 30.30 -6.32
CA GLY A 808 53.70 30.45 -5.41
C GLY A 808 53.41 30.02 -3.98
N GLN A 809 52.28 29.34 -3.73
CA GLN A 809 51.81 29.00 -2.39
C GLN A 809 52.30 27.62 -1.96
N SER A 810 52.67 27.49 -0.69
CA SER A 810 52.98 26.22 -0.03
C SER A 810 52.04 25.99 1.16
N GLY A 811 51.92 24.74 1.62
CA GLY A 811 51.00 24.35 2.69
C GLY A 811 49.87 23.46 2.17
N TYR A 812 48.63 23.87 2.38
CA TYR A 812 47.41 23.15 2.01
C TYR A 812 46.45 24.09 1.28
N TYR A 813 45.54 23.56 0.45
CA TYR A 813 44.49 24.33 -0.21
C TYR A 813 43.14 23.61 -0.22
N TYR A 814 42.08 24.39 -0.36
CA TYR A 814 40.73 23.92 -0.63
C TYR A 814 40.07 24.84 -1.67
N ASP A 815 39.55 24.24 -2.74
CA ASP A 815 38.75 24.94 -3.76
C ASP A 815 37.33 25.12 -3.21
N VAL A 816 36.90 26.38 -3.07
CA VAL A 816 35.57 26.70 -2.54
C VAL A 816 34.58 26.74 -3.71
N PRO A 817 33.47 25.97 -3.68
CA PRO A 817 32.44 26.05 -4.71
C PRO A 817 31.88 27.47 -4.86
N ASP A 818 31.60 27.91 -6.09
CA ASP A 818 31.16 29.29 -6.36
C ASP A 818 29.87 29.67 -5.61
N ASN A 819 28.98 28.71 -5.37
CA ASN A 819 27.76 28.89 -4.58
C ASN A 819 28.00 29.03 -3.05
N LEU A 820 29.25 28.86 -2.59
CA LEU A 820 29.73 29.07 -1.22
C LEU A 820 30.83 30.16 -1.16
N ALA A 821 31.03 30.92 -2.24
CA ALA A 821 32.09 31.93 -2.35
C ALA A 821 31.64 33.37 -2.05
N SER A 822 30.40 33.61 -1.61
CA SER A 822 29.88 34.94 -1.33
C SER A 822 29.22 35.01 0.04
N ASN A 823 29.56 36.03 0.85
CA ASN A 823 29.11 36.21 2.23
C ASN A 823 29.35 34.98 3.14
N ALA A 824 30.43 34.25 2.86
CA ALA A 824 30.74 32.99 3.51
C ALA A 824 31.70 33.18 4.71
N LYS A 825 31.87 32.10 5.47
CA LYS A 825 32.79 32.00 6.61
C LYS A 825 33.54 30.67 6.55
N VAL A 826 34.81 30.69 6.94
CA VAL A 826 35.70 29.52 6.99
C VAL A 826 36.13 29.25 8.43
N ILE A 827 36.02 28.00 8.87
CA ILE A 827 36.64 27.49 10.10
C ILE A 827 37.68 26.43 9.69
N PHE A 828 38.92 26.62 10.12
CA PHE A 828 39.97 25.62 9.99
C PHE A 828 40.03 24.76 11.24
N ASN A 829 40.17 23.46 11.11
CA ASN A 829 40.26 22.55 12.27
C ASN A 829 41.10 21.28 11.98
N ASP A 830 41.46 20.54 13.03
CA ASP A 830 42.28 19.32 12.92
C ASP A 830 41.49 18.02 12.70
N GLY A 831 40.15 18.10 12.60
CA GLY A 831 39.23 16.97 12.59
C GLY A 831 38.82 16.47 13.98
N GLY A 832 39.36 17.10 15.04
CA GLY A 832 39.10 16.77 16.44
C GLY A 832 38.64 17.99 17.23
N SER A 833 39.37 18.33 18.30
CA SER A 833 39.02 19.41 19.22
C SER A 833 39.71 20.74 18.94
N GLN A 834 40.64 20.81 17.97
CA GLN A 834 41.42 22.02 17.69
C GLN A 834 40.84 22.75 16.47
N GLN A 835 40.47 24.02 16.64
CA GLN A 835 39.90 24.84 15.58
C GLN A 835 40.31 26.32 15.69
N VAL A 836 40.31 27.02 14.56
CA VAL A 836 40.45 28.48 14.46
C VAL A 836 39.39 28.99 13.45
N PRO A 837 38.51 29.93 13.84
CA PRO A 837 38.36 30.55 15.17
C PRO A 837 37.94 29.55 16.26
N GLY A 838 37.90 29.98 17.52
CA GLY A 838 37.63 29.09 18.65
C GLY A 838 36.21 28.52 18.66
N ALA A 839 35.98 27.46 19.44
CA ALA A 839 34.65 26.87 19.59
C ALA A 839 33.60 27.93 19.98
N ASN A 840 32.44 27.89 19.32
CA ASN A 840 31.34 28.86 19.43
C ASN A 840 31.68 30.30 18.96
N GLN A 841 32.79 30.52 18.27
CA GLN A 841 33.08 31.76 17.54
C GLN A 841 32.63 31.64 16.08
N ALA A 842 32.27 32.76 15.46
CA ALA A 842 31.97 32.78 14.02
C ALA A 842 33.25 32.53 13.20
N GLY A 843 33.12 31.80 12.08
CA GLY A 843 34.24 31.57 11.16
C GLY A 843 34.78 32.85 10.50
N ILE A 844 36.00 32.78 9.97
CA ILE A 844 36.68 33.90 9.32
C ILE A 844 35.95 34.25 8.02
N SER A 845 35.55 35.51 7.87
CA SER A 845 34.81 36.00 6.69
C SER A 845 35.55 35.75 5.39
N TYR A 846 34.85 35.19 4.40
CA TYR A 846 35.34 34.90 3.06
C TYR A 846 34.34 35.37 2.00
N ASN A 847 34.81 36.24 1.09
CA ASN A 847 34.01 36.84 0.02
C ASN A 847 34.62 36.54 -1.36
N GLY A 848 35.06 35.29 -1.54
CA GLY A 848 35.55 34.78 -2.81
C GLY A 848 36.99 35.16 -3.10
N GLY A 849 37.44 34.80 -4.31
CA GLY A 849 38.80 34.98 -4.77
C GLY A 849 39.81 34.01 -4.15
N THR A 850 41.07 34.22 -4.47
CA THR A 850 42.20 33.44 -3.98
C THR A 850 42.77 34.07 -2.70
N VAL A 851 42.76 33.35 -1.58
CA VAL A 851 43.18 33.87 -0.27
C VAL A 851 43.98 32.85 0.55
N ARG A 852 44.69 33.29 1.58
CA ARG A 852 45.53 32.46 2.46
C ARG A 852 45.26 32.74 3.94
N TRP A 853 45.12 31.67 4.72
CA TRP A 853 45.26 31.70 6.17
C TRP A 853 46.71 31.41 6.58
N SER A 854 47.25 32.20 7.50
CA SER A 854 48.66 32.09 7.94
C SER A 854 48.98 30.84 8.77
N GLY A 855 47.96 30.04 9.14
CA GLY A 855 48.05 29.03 10.20
C GLY A 855 47.83 29.60 11.61
N SER A 856 47.54 30.90 11.72
CA SER A 856 47.25 31.60 12.96
C SER A 856 46.37 32.84 12.72
N GLY A 857 45.72 33.36 13.76
CA GLY A 857 44.87 34.54 13.67
C GLY A 857 43.54 34.31 12.93
N THR A 858 42.77 35.39 12.77
CA THR A 858 41.36 35.36 12.33
C THR A 858 41.13 36.17 11.05
N THR A 859 42.09 36.16 10.12
CA THR A 859 42.05 36.88 8.85
C THR A 859 42.47 35.99 7.68
N LEU A 860 42.06 36.37 6.46
CA LEU A 860 42.45 35.74 5.21
C LEU A 860 43.14 36.79 4.34
N ASP A 861 44.40 36.56 3.98
CA ASP A 861 45.22 37.48 3.18
C ASP A 861 45.03 37.18 1.69
N ALA A 862 44.85 38.21 0.85
CA ALA A 862 44.63 38.03 -0.59
C ALA A 862 45.89 37.51 -1.31
N VAL A 863 45.75 36.48 -2.14
CA VAL A 863 46.84 35.86 -2.92
C VAL A 863 46.72 36.28 -4.38
N THR A 864 47.77 36.94 -4.90
CA THR A 864 47.84 37.30 -6.33
C THR A 864 48.64 36.23 -7.09
N CYS A 865 47.95 35.33 -7.79
CA CYS A 865 48.58 34.39 -8.71
C CYS A 865 49.07 35.12 -9.98
N GLN A 866 50.30 34.89 -10.43
CA GLN A 866 50.73 35.34 -11.76
C GLN A 866 50.27 34.35 -12.83
N SER A 867 49.38 34.81 -13.72
CA SER A 867 48.98 34.08 -14.93
C SER A 867 50.04 34.25 -16.02
N VAL A 868 50.86 33.22 -16.26
CA VAL A 868 51.72 33.15 -17.44
C VAL A 868 50.85 32.78 -18.64
N ASP A 869 50.74 33.66 -19.63
CA ASP A 869 50.05 33.37 -20.90
C ASP A 869 50.90 32.43 -21.76
N VAL A 870 50.38 31.23 -22.00
CA VAL A 870 51.01 30.19 -22.82
C VAL A 870 50.28 30.12 -24.16
N PRO A 871 50.88 30.59 -25.27
CA PRO A 871 50.20 30.66 -26.56
C PRO A 871 50.03 29.26 -27.18
N VAL A 872 48.94 29.08 -27.93
CA VAL A 872 48.69 27.84 -28.68
C VAL A 872 49.74 27.66 -29.77
N SER A 873 50.48 26.57 -29.72
CA SER A 873 51.46 26.19 -30.75
C SER A 873 50.77 25.55 -31.95
N SER A 874 49.85 24.61 -31.72
CA SER A 874 49.08 23.91 -32.76
C SER A 874 47.69 23.44 -32.30
N VAL A 875 46.86 23.11 -33.30
CA VAL A 875 45.58 22.38 -33.15
C VAL A 875 45.65 21.15 -34.04
N ALA A 876 45.01 20.04 -33.66
CA ALA A 876 44.85 18.86 -34.50
C ALA A 876 43.44 18.28 -34.35
N ILE A 877 42.81 17.85 -35.45
CA ILE A 877 41.48 17.19 -35.43
C ILE A 877 41.65 15.67 -35.41
N SER A 878 40.82 15.01 -34.61
CA SER A 878 40.67 13.55 -34.53
C SER A 878 39.19 13.18 -34.42
N GLY A 879 38.84 11.91 -34.66
CA GLY A 879 37.47 11.43 -34.56
C GLY A 879 37.31 10.02 -35.14
N SER A 880 36.20 9.35 -34.83
CA SER A 880 35.91 8.03 -35.39
C SER A 880 35.65 8.15 -36.91
N GLY A 881 36.34 7.35 -37.72
CA GLY A 881 36.28 7.43 -39.19
C GLY A 881 37.16 8.53 -39.82
N VAL A 882 37.87 9.35 -39.03
CA VAL A 882 38.84 10.32 -39.56
C VAL A 882 40.14 9.60 -39.92
N SER A 883 40.58 9.71 -41.17
CA SER A 883 41.88 9.18 -41.63
C SER A 883 42.50 10.11 -42.69
N ASN A 884 43.82 10.31 -42.64
CA ASN A 884 44.57 11.16 -43.58
C ASN A 884 43.97 12.57 -43.83
N GLY A 885 43.32 13.17 -42.82
CA GLY A 885 42.67 14.48 -42.94
C GLY A 885 41.29 14.47 -43.62
N ALA A 886 40.68 13.29 -43.81
CA ALA A 886 39.36 13.12 -44.39
C ALA A 886 38.43 12.28 -43.49
N LEU A 887 37.13 12.52 -43.62
CA LEU A 887 36.03 11.77 -43.01
C LEU A 887 34.97 11.52 -44.09
N SER A 888 34.36 10.33 -44.11
CA SER A 888 33.22 10.03 -44.99
C SER A 888 31.98 9.71 -44.17
N LEU A 889 30.85 10.31 -44.53
CA LEU A 889 29.54 10.12 -43.90
C LEU A 889 28.47 9.82 -44.95
N VAL A 890 27.40 9.16 -44.50
CA VAL A 890 26.15 9.05 -45.25
C VAL A 890 25.19 10.12 -44.74
N LYS A 891 24.40 10.71 -45.64
CA LYS A 891 23.38 11.72 -45.30
C LYS A 891 22.47 11.27 -44.15
N GLY A 892 22.25 12.16 -43.19
CA GLY A 892 21.49 11.87 -41.96
C GLY A 892 22.28 11.10 -40.89
N LYS A 893 23.59 10.88 -41.06
CA LYS A 893 24.51 10.40 -40.01
C LYS A 893 25.38 11.52 -39.47
N SER A 894 25.87 11.34 -38.26
CA SER A 894 26.75 12.28 -37.57
C SER A 894 27.97 11.57 -37.00
N ALA A 895 29.06 12.31 -36.80
CA ALA A 895 30.27 11.85 -36.12
C ALA A 895 30.82 12.93 -35.20
N GLN A 896 31.14 12.55 -33.96
CA GLN A 896 31.81 13.40 -33.00
C GLN A 896 33.29 13.52 -33.35
N LEU A 897 33.75 14.76 -33.53
CA LEU A 897 35.18 15.10 -33.63
C LEU A 897 35.71 15.63 -32.30
N SER A 898 37.03 15.53 -32.13
CA SER A 898 37.77 16.10 -31.01
C SER A 898 38.96 16.89 -31.54
N ALA A 899 39.17 18.11 -31.02
CA ALA A 899 40.29 18.96 -31.38
C ALA A 899 41.31 19.03 -30.24
N THR A 900 42.51 18.51 -30.47
CA THR A 900 43.60 18.56 -29.50
C THR A 900 44.36 19.87 -29.68
N VAL A 901 44.30 20.74 -28.67
CA VAL A 901 45.07 21.99 -28.61
C VAL A 901 46.39 21.75 -27.89
N SER A 902 47.50 22.25 -28.44
CA SER A 902 48.86 22.06 -27.93
C SER A 902 49.56 23.42 -27.70
N PRO A 903 50.43 23.57 -26.67
CA PRO A 903 50.67 22.63 -25.58
C PRO A 903 49.44 22.43 -24.69
N SER A 904 49.44 21.40 -23.84
CA SER A 904 48.31 21.06 -22.96
C SER A 904 47.94 22.19 -21.98
N ASN A 905 48.93 22.97 -21.57
CA ASN A 905 48.81 24.10 -20.64
C ASN A 905 48.64 25.47 -21.33
N ALA A 906 48.29 25.49 -22.62
CA ALA A 906 48.00 26.75 -23.31
C ALA A 906 46.85 27.53 -22.64
N THR A 907 46.88 28.85 -22.67
CA THR A 907 45.90 29.70 -21.96
C THR A 907 44.63 29.94 -22.79
N SER A 908 44.78 30.18 -24.10
CA SER A 908 43.65 30.42 -25.03
C SER A 908 43.18 29.13 -25.73
N ARG A 909 42.77 28.11 -24.96
CA ARG A 909 42.41 26.76 -25.47
C ARG A 909 41.04 26.62 -26.12
N THR A 910 40.12 27.58 -25.95
CA THR A 910 38.74 27.49 -26.44
C THR A 910 38.69 27.17 -27.94
N VAL A 911 38.17 25.99 -28.28
CA VAL A 911 38.02 25.56 -29.68
C VAL A 911 36.72 26.11 -30.25
N THR A 912 36.83 26.84 -31.34
CA THR A 912 35.70 27.23 -32.20
C THR A 912 35.66 26.30 -33.42
N TRP A 913 34.49 25.76 -33.72
CA TRP A 913 34.26 24.89 -34.88
C TRP A 913 33.49 25.63 -35.97
N SER A 914 33.82 25.33 -37.23
CA SER A 914 33.17 25.90 -38.41
C SER A 914 33.14 24.89 -39.56
N SER A 915 32.23 25.09 -40.51
CA SER A 915 32.15 24.31 -41.76
C SER A 915 32.12 25.26 -42.95
N SER A 916 32.82 24.91 -44.03
CA SER A 916 32.80 25.69 -45.28
C SER A 916 31.46 25.64 -46.01
N ASP A 917 30.65 24.60 -45.77
CA ASP A 917 29.27 24.50 -46.25
C ASP A 917 28.43 23.69 -45.26
N ALA A 918 27.74 24.42 -44.37
CA ALA A 918 26.82 23.84 -43.38
C ALA A 918 25.57 23.18 -44.02
N SER A 919 25.27 23.44 -45.30
CA SER A 919 24.20 22.77 -46.04
C SER A 919 24.61 21.39 -46.58
N VAL A 920 25.91 21.11 -46.64
CA VAL A 920 26.49 19.79 -46.95
C VAL A 920 26.82 19.04 -45.67
N ALA A 921 27.60 19.64 -44.76
CA ALA A 921 27.86 19.10 -43.43
C ALA A 921 27.91 20.21 -42.38
N SER A 922 26.98 20.20 -41.42
CA SER A 922 26.94 21.15 -40.30
C SER A 922 27.81 20.63 -39.15
N VAL A 923 28.34 21.55 -38.31
CA VAL A 923 29.11 21.19 -37.11
C VAL A 923 28.64 22.01 -35.92
N THR A 924 28.49 21.38 -34.75
CA THR A 924 28.16 22.07 -33.49
C THR A 924 29.37 22.79 -32.90
N GLY A 925 29.15 23.72 -31.96
CA GLY A 925 30.24 24.30 -31.16
C GLY A 925 31.02 23.27 -30.33
N THR A 926 30.49 22.07 -30.15
CA THR A 926 31.13 20.91 -29.50
C THR A 926 31.79 19.93 -30.47
N GLY A 927 31.85 20.22 -31.78
CA GLY A 927 32.53 19.39 -32.77
C GLY A 927 31.75 18.17 -33.29
N ASN A 928 30.45 18.07 -33.04
CA ASN A 928 29.60 17.04 -33.63
C ASN A 928 29.25 17.43 -35.07
N VAL A 929 29.74 16.68 -36.06
CA VAL A 929 29.49 16.92 -37.49
C VAL A 929 28.29 16.10 -37.95
N THR A 930 27.31 16.72 -38.58
CA THR A 930 26.12 16.05 -39.15
C THR A 930 26.07 16.23 -40.66
N ALA A 931 25.86 15.12 -41.38
CA ALA A 931 25.79 15.09 -42.84
C ALA A 931 24.39 15.47 -43.35
N VAL A 932 24.28 16.61 -44.04
CA VAL A 932 23.00 17.23 -44.43
C VAL A 932 22.63 16.92 -45.89
N LYS A 933 23.60 16.96 -46.81
CA LYS A 933 23.41 16.80 -48.26
C LYS A 933 24.67 16.22 -48.89
N ALA A 934 24.54 15.37 -49.92
CA ALA A 934 25.71 14.85 -50.64
C ALA A 934 26.56 15.96 -51.26
N GLY A 935 27.88 15.81 -51.17
CA GLY A 935 28.87 16.84 -51.48
C GLY A 935 30.14 16.69 -50.65
N MET A 936 30.99 17.72 -50.64
CA MET A 936 32.15 17.82 -49.75
C MET A 936 32.15 19.17 -49.04
N ALA A 937 32.45 19.17 -47.73
CA ALA A 937 32.62 20.38 -46.93
C ALA A 937 33.86 20.24 -46.04
N THR A 938 34.59 21.33 -45.85
CA THR A 938 35.74 21.37 -44.95
C THR A 938 35.27 21.76 -43.55
N VAL A 939 35.58 20.94 -42.54
CA VAL A 939 35.32 21.25 -41.13
C VAL A 939 36.62 21.70 -40.47
N THR A 940 36.60 22.88 -39.85
CA THR A 940 37.77 23.57 -39.29
C THR A 940 37.58 23.81 -37.78
N ALA A 941 38.60 23.48 -37.00
CA ALA A 941 38.70 23.73 -35.58
C ALA A 941 39.80 24.78 -35.31
N THR A 942 39.49 25.82 -34.53
CA THR A 942 40.37 26.97 -34.31
C THR A 942 40.46 27.32 -32.82
N ALA A 943 41.68 27.43 -32.28
CA ALA A 943 41.97 27.85 -30.89
C ALA A 943 43.26 28.69 -30.85
N GLY A 944 43.29 29.75 -30.02
CA GLY A 944 44.47 30.62 -29.85
C GLY A 944 45.10 31.16 -31.15
N GLY A 945 44.29 31.43 -32.18
CA GLY A 945 44.77 31.89 -33.49
C GLY A 945 45.40 30.81 -34.39
N LYS A 946 45.37 29.54 -33.98
CA LYS A 946 45.80 28.38 -34.77
C LYS A 946 44.60 27.53 -35.15
N SER A 947 44.67 26.83 -36.29
CA SER A 947 43.59 25.96 -36.74
C SER A 947 44.08 24.67 -37.38
N ALA A 948 43.19 23.68 -37.42
CA ALA A 948 43.31 22.47 -38.21
C ALA A 948 41.99 22.22 -38.96
N SER A 949 42.03 21.49 -40.07
CA SER A 949 40.85 21.22 -40.90
C SER A 949 40.84 19.78 -41.41
N ILE A 950 39.65 19.22 -41.62
CA ILE A 950 39.45 17.95 -42.34
C ILE A 950 38.41 18.10 -43.46
N THR A 951 38.51 17.28 -44.49
CA THR A 951 37.48 17.19 -45.55
C THR A 951 36.41 16.19 -45.14
N VAL A 952 35.14 16.60 -45.12
CA VAL A 952 33.99 15.74 -44.85
C VAL A 952 33.26 15.49 -46.16
N THR A 953 33.31 14.24 -46.64
CA THR A 953 32.59 13.79 -47.83
C THR A 953 31.25 13.18 -47.41
N VAL A 954 30.16 13.74 -47.93
CA VAL A 954 28.80 13.22 -47.69
C VAL A 954 28.29 12.50 -48.92
N THR A 955 27.74 11.31 -48.71
CA THR A 955 27.16 10.45 -49.74
C THR A 955 25.68 10.16 -49.45
N ASP A 956 24.85 10.02 -50.50
CA ASP A 956 23.43 9.66 -50.33
C ASP A 956 23.22 8.13 -50.16
N SER A 957 24.22 7.31 -50.48
CA SER A 957 24.10 5.85 -50.48
C SER A 957 24.20 5.24 -49.07
N GLN A 958 23.07 4.89 -48.47
CA GLN A 958 23.07 3.84 -47.46
C GLN A 958 23.33 2.48 -48.14
N THR A 959 24.38 1.78 -47.72
CA THR A 959 24.40 0.31 -47.80
C THR A 959 23.41 -0.22 -46.76
N THR A 960 22.14 -0.30 -47.13
CA THR A 960 21.11 -0.89 -46.25
C THR A 960 21.43 -2.36 -46.02
N VAL A 961 21.59 -2.76 -44.77
CA VAL A 961 21.53 -4.18 -44.40
C VAL A 961 20.06 -4.59 -44.46
N PRO A 962 19.65 -5.42 -45.44
CA PRO A 962 18.24 -5.77 -45.62
C PRO A 962 17.80 -6.73 -44.52
N VAL A 963 16.51 -6.70 -44.17
CA VAL A 963 15.92 -7.75 -43.33
C VAL A 963 15.96 -9.07 -44.13
N THR A 964 16.64 -10.07 -43.59
CA THR A 964 16.70 -11.41 -44.17
C THR A 964 15.53 -12.27 -43.71
N SER A 965 15.14 -12.17 -42.43
CA SER A 965 13.96 -12.83 -41.87
C SER A 965 13.30 -12.05 -40.73
N VAL A 966 12.03 -12.39 -40.47
CA VAL A 966 11.28 -12.05 -39.26
C VAL A 966 10.84 -13.37 -38.64
N ALA A 967 10.77 -13.46 -37.32
CA ALA A 967 10.19 -14.60 -36.60
C ALA A 967 9.28 -14.12 -35.47
N ILE A 968 8.11 -14.75 -35.31
CA ILE A 968 7.20 -14.52 -34.18
C ILE A 968 7.47 -15.55 -33.08
N SER A 969 7.49 -15.10 -31.83
CA SER A 969 7.46 -15.92 -30.62
C SER A 969 6.37 -15.42 -29.66
N GLY A 970 6.01 -16.23 -28.68
CA GLY A 970 5.00 -15.90 -27.66
C GLY A 970 4.52 -17.15 -26.94
N SER A 971 3.84 -16.98 -25.80
CA SER A 971 3.26 -18.11 -25.08
C SER A 971 2.20 -18.82 -25.94
N GLY A 972 2.18 -20.15 -25.89
CA GLY A 972 1.27 -20.97 -26.70
C GLY A 972 1.55 -21.01 -28.22
N VAL A 973 2.57 -20.31 -28.74
CA VAL A 973 2.94 -20.37 -30.15
C VAL A 973 3.77 -21.62 -30.43
N SER A 974 3.24 -22.54 -31.25
CA SER A 974 3.95 -23.75 -31.68
C SER A 974 3.66 -24.09 -33.14
N GLY A 975 4.70 -24.42 -33.92
CA GLY A 975 4.56 -24.78 -35.33
C GLY A 975 3.86 -23.73 -36.22
N GLY A 976 4.01 -22.44 -35.91
CA GLY A 976 3.32 -21.34 -36.59
C GLY A 976 1.83 -21.23 -36.28
N LYS A 977 1.36 -21.86 -35.19
CA LYS A 977 -0.03 -21.84 -34.73
C LYS A 977 -0.12 -21.35 -33.29
N LEU A 978 -1.26 -20.77 -32.96
CA LEU A 978 -1.67 -20.37 -31.62
C LEU A 978 -3.14 -20.77 -31.45
N SER A 979 -3.53 -21.22 -30.27
CA SER A 979 -4.94 -21.44 -29.92
C SER A 979 -5.31 -20.54 -28.75
N LEU A 980 -6.43 -19.84 -28.86
CA LEU A 980 -7.00 -19.00 -27.80
C LEU A 980 -8.48 -19.32 -27.65
N GLU A 981 -9.01 -19.15 -26.44
CA GLU A 981 -10.46 -19.06 -26.25
C GLU A 981 -10.92 -17.62 -26.46
N LYS A 982 -12.16 -17.44 -26.93
CA LYS A 982 -12.83 -16.14 -26.97
C LYS A 982 -12.75 -15.43 -25.61
N GLY A 983 -12.33 -14.17 -25.62
CA GLY A 983 -12.11 -13.34 -24.43
C GLY A 983 -10.69 -13.40 -23.85
N LYS A 984 -9.85 -14.37 -24.25
CA LYS A 984 -8.44 -14.44 -23.83
C LYS A 984 -7.53 -13.61 -24.73
N SER A 985 -6.34 -13.30 -24.24
CA SER A 985 -5.31 -12.54 -24.95
C SER A 985 -3.92 -13.10 -24.71
N VAL A 986 -2.96 -12.73 -25.56
CA VAL A 986 -1.54 -13.04 -25.38
C VAL A 986 -0.66 -11.98 -26.04
N GLN A 987 0.47 -11.65 -25.41
CA GLN A 987 1.51 -10.84 -26.03
C GLN A 987 2.36 -11.71 -26.98
N LEU A 988 2.44 -11.31 -28.25
CA LEU A 988 3.39 -11.88 -29.20
C LEU A 988 4.58 -10.93 -29.41
N SER A 989 5.75 -11.51 -29.60
CA SER A 989 7.01 -10.80 -29.88
C SER A 989 7.47 -11.12 -31.29
N ALA A 990 8.15 -10.17 -31.94
CA ALA A 990 8.73 -10.36 -33.26
C ALA A 990 10.23 -10.00 -33.24
N SER A 991 11.07 -10.94 -33.66
CA SER A 991 12.50 -10.69 -33.87
C SER A 991 12.77 -10.44 -35.36
N VAL A 992 13.75 -9.57 -35.63
CA VAL A 992 14.16 -9.15 -36.98
C VAL A 992 15.63 -9.50 -37.16
N SER A 993 15.96 -10.16 -38.26
CA SER A 993 17.31 -10.65 -38.58
C SER A 993 17.82 -10.05 -39.91
N PRO A 994 19.13 -9.78 -40.05
CA PRO A 994 20.17 -9.85 -39.02
C PRO A 994 20.00 -8.75 -37.96
N SER A 995 20.72 -8.86 -36.84
CA SER A 995 20.61 -7.94 -35.69
C SER A 995 21.14 -6.52 -35.97
N ASP A 996 21.75 -6.28 -37.13
CA ASP A 996 22.19 -4.98 -37.66
C ASP A 996 21.31 -4.46 -38.83
N ALA A 997 20.22 -5.16 -39.18
CA ALA A 997 19.31 -4.77 -40.25
C ALA A 997 18.83 -3.31 -40.12
N THR A 998 18.85 -2.55 -41.22
CA THR A 998 18.74 -1.08 -41.20
C THR A 998 17.32 -0.56 -40.98
N ASN A 999 16.30 -1.36 -41.29
CA ASN A 999 14.90 -1.07 -40.96
C ASN A 999 14.28 -2.26 -40.21
N LYS A 1000 14.18 -2.14 -38.88
CA LYS A 1000 13.62 -3.17 -37.99
C LYS A 1000 12.17 -2.89 -37.56
N THR A 1001 11.53 -1.86 -38.10
CA THR A 1001 10.17 -1.48 -37.68
C THR A 1001 9.20 -2.60 -38.01
N VAL A 1002 8.73 -3.30 -36.97
CA VAL A 1002 7.72 -4.34 -37.10
C VAL A 1002 6.35 -3.68 -37.20
N THR A 1003 5.59 -4.08 -38.20
CA THR A 1003 4.17 -3.77 -38.37
C THR A 1003 3.37 -5.04 -38.14
N TRP A 1004 2.37 -4.97 -37.26
CA TRP A 1004 1.47 -6.07 -36.96
C TRP A 1004 0.13 -5.89 -37.69
N SER A 1005 -0.43 -6.99 -38.17
CA SER A 1005 -1.77 -7.04 -38.77
C SER A 1005 -2.47 -8.37 -38.48
N SER A 1006 -3.79 -8.38 -38.55
CA SER A 1006 -4.61 -9.60 -38.50
C SER A 1006 -5.40 -9.72 -39.80
N SER A 1007 -5.52 -10.94 -40.34
CA SER A 1007 -6.38 -11.20 -41.51
C SER A 1007 -7.87 -11.04 -41.22
N ASP A 1008 -8.28 -11.13 -39.93
CA ASP A 1008 -9.64 -10.85 -39.47
C ASP A 1008 -9.59 -10.38 -38.00
N ALA A 1009 -9.63 -9.06 -37.83
CA ALA A 1009 -9.66 -8.43 -36.51
C ALA A 1009 -10.96 -8.68 -35.72
N SER A 1010 -12.05 -9.15 -36.38
CA SER A 1010 -13.29 -9.55 -35.71
C SER A 1010 -13.22 -10.95 -35.10
N VAL A 1011 -12.23 -11.76 -35.51
CA VAL A 1011 -11.90 -13.07 -34.94
C VAL A 1011 -10.75 -12.94 -33.94
N ALA A 1012 -9.62 -12.36 -34.35
CA ALA A 1012 -8.53 -12.02 -33.43
C ALA A 1012 -7.95 -10.64 -33.78
N ALA A 1013 -8.13 -9.67 -32.89
CA ALA A 1013 -7.54 -8.34 -33.00
C ALA A 1013 -6.06 -8.39 -32.58
N VAL A 1014 -5.22 -7.52 -33.16
CA VAL A 1014 -3.82 -7.35 -32.75
C VAL A 1014 -3.46 -5.86 -32.71
N THR A 1015 -2.75 -5.44 -31.66
CA THR A 1015 -2.25 -4.07 -31.52
C THR A 1015 -0.98 -3.84 -32.34
N GLY A 1016 -0.59 -2.57 -32.52
CA GLY A 1016 0.71 -2.22 -33.10
C GLY A 1016 1.93 -2.74 -32.31
N THR A 1017 1.74 -3.21 -31.08
CA THR A 1017 2.78 -3.83 -30.22
C THR A 1017 2.76 -5.36 -30.24
N GLY A 1018 1.85 -6.01 -30.98
CA GLY A 1018 1.76 -7.48 -31.05
C GLY A 1018 0.91 -8.14 -29.95
N TYR A 1019 0.15 -7.36 -29.18
CA TYR A 1019 -0.81 -7.89 -28.21
C TYR A 1019 -2.05 -8.39 -28.96
N VAL A 1020 -2.34 -9.69 -28.88
CA VAL A 1020 -3.45 -10.36 -29.59
C VAL A 1020 -4.61 -10.60 -28.63
N VAL A 1021 -5.84 -10.28 -29.06
CA VAL A 1021 -7.09 -10.52 -28.31
C VAL A 1021 -8.03 -11.39 -29.15
N ALA A 1022 -8.55 -12.46 -28.57
CA ALA A 1022 -9.50 -13.36 -29.22
C ALA A 1022 -10.94 -12.83 -29.09
N VAL A 1023 -11.52 -12.36 -30.19
CA VAL A 1023 -12.79 -11.61 -30.22
C VAL A 1023 -13.98 -12.52 -30.53
N LYS A 1024 -13.82 -13.49 -31.42
CA LYS A 1024 -14.90 -14.39 -31.90
C LYS A 1024 -14.32 -15.72 -32.37
N ALA A 1025 -15.04 -16.82 -32.16
CA ALA A 1025 -14.64 -18.12 -32.68
C ALA A 1025 -14.48 -18.13 -34.21
N GLY A 1026 -13.43 -18.81 -34.69
CA GLY A 1026 -12.98 -18.80 -36.07
C GLY A 1026 -11.47 -19.01 -36.17
N THR A 1027 -10.86 -18.64 -37.30
CA THR A 1027 -9.39 -18.60 -37.40
C THR A 1027 -8.93 -17.35 -38.14
N ALA A 1028 -8.01 -16.60 -37.54
CA ALA A 1028 -7.35 -15.44 -38.14
C ALA A 1028 -5.83 -15.65 -38.20
N THR A 1029 -5.15 -15.02 -39.15
CA THR A 1029 -3.69 -15.06 -39.26
C THR A 1029 -3.12 -13.73 -38.80
N VAL A 1030 -2.40 -13.74 -37.67
CA VAL A 1030 -1.66 -12.57 -37.18
C VAL A 1030 -0.29 -12.56 -37.84
N THR A 1031 0.10 -11.43 -38.43
CA THR A 1031 1.30 -11.28 -39.25
C THR A 1031 2.16 -10.13 -38.73
N ALA A 1032 3.45 -10.39 -38.55
CA ALA A 1032 4.47 -9.39 -38.22
C ALA A 1032 5.35 -9.16 -39.46
N SER A 1033 5.48 -7.91 -39.91
CA SER A 1033 6.23 -7.56 -41.13
C SER A 1033 7.25 -6.45 -40.88
N ALA A 1034 8.49 -6.65 -41.34
CA ALA A 1034 9.58 -5.68 -41.28
C ALA A 1034 10.49 -5.79 -42.52
N GLY A 1035 10.91 -4.66 -43.09
CA GLY A 1035 11.87 -4.62 -44.20
C GLY A 1035 11.52 -5.44 -45.45
N GLY A 1036 10.23 -5.65 -45.75
CA GLY A 1036 9.78 -6.49 -46.87
C GLY A 1036 9.82 -8.01 -46.60
N LYS A 1037 10.08 -8.42 -45.36
CA LYS A 1037 9.90 -9.79 -44.86
C LYS A 1037 8.73 -9.83 -43.89
N SER A 1038 8.10 -11.00 -43.77
CA SER A 1038 7.01 -11.24 -42.83
C SER A 1038 7.11 -12.62 -42.19
N SER A 1039 6.52 -12.74 -41.00
CA SER A 1039 6.26 -13.99 -40.30
C SER A 1039 4.80 -13.99 -39.86
N SER A 1040 4.17 -15.15 -39.75
CA SER A 1040 2.74 -15.25 -39.44
C SER A 1040 2.41 -16.42 -38.54
N VAL A 1041 1.52 -16.19 -37.57
CA VAL A 1041 0.94 -17.21 -36.69
C VAL A 1041 -0.54 -17.34 -37.01
N LYS A 1042 -1.00 -18.56 -37.29
CA LYS A 1042 -2.43 -18.84 -37.43
C LYS A 1042 -3.04 -18.99 -36.03
N VAL A 1043 -3.86 -18.02 -35.65
CA VAL A 1043 -4.64 -18.00 -34.42
C VAL A 1043 -5.96 -18.73 -34.66
N ALA A 1044 -6.16 -19.85 -33.99
CA ALA A 1044 -7.47 -20.47 -33.85
C ALA A 1044 -8.14 -19.91 -32.61
N VAL A 1045 -9.34 -19.35 -32.77
CA VAL A 1045 -10.19 -18.92 -31.65
C VAL A 1045 -11.32 -19.93 -31.49
N THR A 1046 -11.41 -20.55 -30.32
CA THR A 1046 -12.55 -21.37 -29.92
C THR A 1046 -13.53 -20.55 -29.11
N ASP A 1047 -14.82 -20.88 -29.15
CA ASP A 1047 -15.75 -20.37 -28.14
C ASP A 1047 -15.37 -20.91 -26.75
N GLN A 1048 -15.83 -20.23 -25.69
CA GLN A 1048 -15.70 -20.71 -24.32
C GLN A 1048 -16.32 -22.11 -24.21
N GLN A 1049 -15.55 -23.09 -23.72
CA GLN A 1049 -16.06 -24.43 -23.50
C GLN A 1049 -17.04 -24.38 -22.32
N THR A 1050 -18.33 -24.57 -22.61
CA THR A 1050 -19.38 -24.61 -21.58
C THR A 1050 -19.09 -25.70 -20.56
N ASP A 1051 -19.15 -25.36 -19.28
CA ASP A 1051 -18.79 -26.30 -18.22
C ASP A 1051 -19.63 -27.56 -18.23
N VAL A 1052 -18.97 -28.69 -18.48
CA VAL A 1052 -19.58 -30.01 -18.37
C VAL A 1052 -19.43 -30.44 -16.92
N ALA A 1053 -20.50 -30.23 -16.14
CA ALA A 1053 -20.55 -30.60 -14.74
C ALA A 1053 -20.30 -32.10 -14.53
N VAL A 1054 -19.64 -32.45 -13.43
CA VAL A 1054 -19.47 -33.84 -13.00
C VAL A 1054 -20.83 -34.42 -12.60
N SER A 1055 -21.30 -35.44 -13.29
CA SER A 1055 -22.54 -36.15 -12.95
C SER A 1055 -22.33 -37.22 -11.88
N SER A 1056 -21.14 -37.83 -11.83
CA SER A 1056 -20.75 -38.78 -10.78
C SER A 1056 -19.24 -39.05 -10.78
N VAL A 1057 -18.71 -39.53 -9.64
CA VAL A 1057 -17.38 -40.13 -9.54
C VAL A 1057 -17.55 -41.58 -9.10
N VAL A 1058 -16.95 -42.50 -9.85
CA VAL A 1058 -17.05 -43.96 -9.59
C VAL A 1058 -15.71 -44.48 -9.11
N VAL A 1059 -15.64 -44.92 -7.85
CA VAL A 1059 -14.48 -45.59 -7.28
C VAL A 1059 -14.45 -47.05 -7.71
N SER A 1060 -13.26 -47.53 -8.09
CA SER A 1060 -12.97 -48.88 -8.55
C SER A 1060 -11.63 -49.35 -7.99
N GLY A 1061 -11.40 -50.66 -7.96
CA GLY A 1061 -10.19 -51.27 -7.41
C GLY A 1061 -10.37 -52.77 -7.18
N SER A 1062 -9.29 -53.49 -6.89
CA SER A 1062 -9.35 -54.93 -6.66
C SER A 1062 -10.11 -55.24 -5.36
N GLY A 1063 -11.28 -55.88 -5.49
CA GLY A 1063 -12.17 -56.17 -4.35
C GLY A 1063 -13.18 -55.06 -4.00
N VAL A 1064 -13.27 -54.00 -4.80
CA VAL A 1064 -14.34 -52.99 -4.66
C VAL A 1064 -15.64 -53.55 -5.26
N SER A 1065 -16.73 -53.53 -4.50
CA SER A 1065 -18.07 -53.93 -4.96
C SER A 1065 -19.14 -53.04 -4.33
N GLY A 1066 -20.06 -52.51 -5.14
CA GLY A 1066 -21.15 -51.64 -4.65
C GLY A 1066 -20.68 -50.34 -3.96
N GLY A 1067 -19.44 -49.89 -4.21
CA GLY A 1067 -18.82 -48.76 -3.51
C GLY A 1067 -18.13 -49.12 -2.19
N ALA A 1068 -18.18 -50.38 -1.75
CA ALA A 1068 -17.49 -50.86 -0.55
C ALA A 1068 -16.21 -51.65 -0.90
N LEU A 1069 -15.21 -51.58 -0.01
CA LEU A 1069 -14.01 -52.41 -0.02
C LEU A 1069 -13.84 -53.06 1.35
N SER A 1070 -13.59 -54.37 1.40
CA SER A 1070 -13.24 -55.08 2.64
C SER A 1070 -11.74 -55.34 2.66
N LEU A 1071 -11.03 -54.76 3.62
CA LEU A 1071 -9.57 -54.74 3.68
C LEU A 1071 -9.06 -55.35 4.99
N VAL A 1072 -8.08 -56.25 4.89
CA VAL A 1072 -7.44 -56.87 6.07
C VAL A 1072 -6.45 -55.88 6.68
N LYS A 1073 -6.47 -55.70 8.00
CA LYS A 1073 -5.59 -54.78 8.74
C LYS A 1073 -4.11 -54.98 8.34
N GLY A 1074 -3.45 -53.89 7.90
CA GLY A 1074 -2.06 -53.93 7.44
C GLY A 1074 -1.86 -54.41 5.98
N LYS A 1075 -2.93 -54.44 5.18
CA LYS A 1075 -2.86 -54.58 3.71
C LYS A 1075 -3.34 -53.29 3.03
N SER A 1076 -2.93 -53.12 1.78
CA SER A 1076 -3.27 -51.98 0.92
C SER A 1076 -3.82 -52.48 -0.40
N VAL A 1077 -4.70 -51.71 -1.03
CA VAL A 1077 -5.26 -51.93 -2.37
C VAL A 1077 -5.21 -50.59 -3.09
N GLN A 1078 -4.73 -50.58 -4.33
CA GLN A 1078 -4.78 -49.38 -5.17
C GLN A 1078 -6.23 -49.13 -5.61
N LEU A 1079 -6.75 -47.94 -5.30
CA LEU A 1079 -8.02 -47.47 -5.85
C LEU A 1079 -7.80 -46.66 -7.13
N SER A 1080 -8.88 -46.48 -7.89
CA SER A 1080 -8.92 -45.68 -9.12
C SER A 1080 -10.32 -45.10 -9.30
N ALA A 1081 -10.41 -43.82 -9.63
CA ALA A 1081 -11.67 -43.10 -9.75
C ALA A 1081 -11.94 -42.66 -11.20
N ALA A 1082 -13.14 -42.96 -11.70
CA ALA A 1082 -13.63 -42.51 -12.98
C ALA A 1082 -14.62 -41.35 -12.80
N VAL A 1083 -14.26 -40.16 -13.27
CA VAL A 1083 -15.14 -38.99 -13.33
C VAL A 1083 -16.04 -39.10 -14.56
N ASN A 1084 -17.35 -39.00 -14.37
CA ASN A 1084 -18.37 -39.05 -15.40
C ASN A 1084 -19.13 -37.71 -15.51
N PRO A 1085 -19.59 -37.32 -16.72
CA PRO A 1085 -19.29 -37.96 -18.00
C PRO A 1085 -17.81 -37.78 -18.36
N SER A 1086 -17.29 -38.59 -19.30
CA SER A 1086 -15.85 -38.60 -19.63
C SER A 1086 -15.32 -37.32 -20.29
N ASN A 1087 -16.19 -36.33 -20.52
CA ASN A 1087 -15.89 -34.98 -21.00
C ASN A 1087 -16.16 -33.88 -19.96
N ALA A 1088 -16.35 -34.22 -18.68
CA ALA A 1088 -16.49 -33.24 -17.59
C ALA A 1088 -15.27 -32.28 -17.53
N THR A 1089 -15.49 -30.99 -17.27
CA THR A 1089 -14.40 -29.99 -17.27
C THR A 1089 -13.43 -30.21 -16.11
N SER A 1090 -13.97 -30.33 -14.89
CA SER A 1090 -13.16 -30.70 -13.72
C SER A 1090 -13.07 -32.22 -13.63
N ARG A 1091 -11.84 -32.74 -13.69
CA ARG A 1091 -11.53 -34.17 -13.56
C ARG A 1091 -10.56 -34.50 -12.43
N THR A 1092 -10.21 -33.50 -11.61
CA THR A 1092 -9.42 -33.67 -10.41
C THR A 1092 -10.19 -34.51 -9.40
N VAL A 1093 -9.60 -35.60 -8.93
CA VAL A 1093 -10.15 -36.41 -7.84
C VAL A 1093 -9.29 -36.22 -6.62
N THR A 1094 -9.88 -35.65 -5.56
CA THR A 1094 -9.25 -35.56 -4.25
C THR A 1094 -9.66 -36.76 -3.42
N TRP A 1095 -8.68 -37.48 -2.86
CA TRP A 1095 -8.93 -38.58 -1.94
C TRP A 1095 -8.76 -38.12 -0.49
N SER A 1096 -9.67 -38.53 0.39
CA SER A 1096 -9.61 -38.29 1.83
C SER A 1096 -10.21 -39.48 2.57
N SER A 1097 -9.80 -39.67 3.83
CA SER A 1097 -10.47 -40.58 4.76
C SER A 1097 -11.14 -39.77 5.85
N SER A 1098 -12.39 -40.13 6.20
CA SER A 1098 -13.11 -39.57 7.35
C SER A 1098 -12.53 -40.05 8.69
N ASP A 1099 -11.78 -41.15 8.69
CA ASP A 1099 -11.04 -41.66 9.85
C ASP A 1099 -9.73 -42.32 9.39
N ALA A 1100 -8.67 -41.52 9.35
CA ALA A 1100 -7.32 -41.97 8.99
C ALA A 1100 -6.71 -42.97 9.98
N SER A 1101 -7.29 -43.18 11.17
CA SER A 1101 -6.84 -44.18 12.14
C SER A 1101 -7.37 -45.59 11.83
N VAL A 1102 -8.52 -45.67 11.15
CA VAL A 1102 -9.11 -46.93 10.68
C VAL A 1102 -8.57 -47.31 9.29
N ALA A 1103 -8.53 -46.36 8.36
CA ALA A 1103 -7.91 -46.54 7.04
C ALA A 1103 -7.45 -45.20 6.46
N SER A 1104 -6.24 -45.16 5.90
CA SER A 1104 -5.71 -44.00 5.17
C SER A 1104 -5.70 -44.24 3.66
N VAL A 1105 -5.69 -43.15 2.89
CA VAL A 1105 -5.66 -43.15 1.41
C VAL A 1105 -4.64 -42.13 0.93
N THR A 1106 -3.99 -42.37 -0.21
CA THR A 1106 -3.01 -41.46 -0.79
C THR A 1106 -3.66 -40.47 -1.75
N GLY A 1107 -2.95 -39.40 -2.14
CA GLY A 1107 -3.42 -38.48 -3.19
C GLY A 1107 -3.65 -39.15 -4.56
N THR A 1108 -3.15 -40.38 -4.76
CA THR A 1108 -3.36 -41.20 -5.97
C THR A 1108 -4.43 -42.30 -5.82
N GLY A 1109 -5.04 -42.43 -4.64
CA GLY A 1109 -5.92 -43.56 -4.25
C GLY A 1109 -5.17 -44.70 -3.59
#